data_AF-A1ZX61-F1
#
_entry.id   AF-A1ZX61-F1
#
_cell.length_a   1.000
_cell.length_b   1.000
_cell.length_c   1.000
_cell.angle_alpha   90.00
_cell.angle_beta   90.00
_cell.angle_gamma   90.00
#
_symmetry.space_group_name_H-M   'P 1'
#
loop_
_entity.id
_entity.type
_entity.pdbx_description
1 polymer ?
#
loop_
_entity_poly.entity_id
_entity_poly.type
_entity_poly.pdbx_seq_one_letter_code
_entity_poly.pdbx_strand_id
1 'polypeptide(L)'
;MKTRLQHLSVAWLLALFACAGAVAQQVKPYLQAAKPTSVWISWKTDNGTNPTVSYGRSAAALNTTVAGTTVNLKPKDITYRTPYHWHNVKLTGLSPNTGYYYQVKSGSSDRSAVHYFKTPPAYGNNNGKLRFIALGDHQLINYQGRPYYKFNELVQAAKKKAEALYGTPIANHINLIINDGDQVDVGTLNHYEKIHFAKQSYITPNLPLITAVGNHELYGSMGLNAYYEHFILNDNFTYQGINSGTERYYAYQMANVLFVVLDSELRGNTQLNWAKSVINAAKNDANVDWVFTIAHRPYQAEQYSNDYSPWYAREVLPALKTTDKFVLHIAGHHHLYARGQFKDHPGYHIISGGTAWPQYWGDSGNETDHAETQGSWSNFAYQIIEIDNVTRKMKVQSYTIGSLDKTKNNVLLDEFHLQRNGVAPNKPSIVNAPSGAVSLPHEFKSSTYASPSGEAYNSTQFQVSASSSFSSLRIDEFRHFENYYGRKDGLRDETQDIGLGAGIFNLNIRSNQLSNGKYYIRVRHRDKSLRWSAWSNVVQFDVSGSVDADPTLSLNKTSFNTNENLEVSYGYGPGNAKDWVGIYKKGQVPGLVGSTKWSYVNSSGTGLLNFSLAESGEYFVAFFENNGYKEIASRVYFWVGAIPVLSSAKDQYAQGEEVAIAYTSAPANSQDWIGIYKVGVDPAKDAYTQWQRVSGNANTLRFANLPKGYYYAAYHLNNDYTEIGNRVKFQVGTQITSISLDKTKYKLKEPINITFANTPGIEKDWLGIYREGDVPGREELFTYKYFDGATQGTTTIDGTEGNEGAPNQLPIQAGRYFIVMFTDDSYTEVSNRVYFEVSAADPTDPVASIRLNKAAYAPDENIVVTYANGLGNAKDWVGIYKKGDTPGTQYATQWKYVSGTDGVLDFKVSNEGEYFAAFFENNGYKEIASRVNFTISQNNARQTRPQVQKTAVARIYPNPVTAATVIEAPAVIRKVELFDSASGKLALKMNQLKQKRVRLAKHRLPAGNYLVKVYADKVYHLKAVVE
;
A
#
# COMPACT_ATOMS: atom_id res chain seq x y z
N MET A 1 15.90 70.40 -41.74
CA MET A 1 14.81 69.42 -41.92
C MET A 1 15.19 68.10 -41.24
N LYS A 2 14.93 68.03 -39.93
CA LYS A 2 14.92 66.82 -39.10
C LYS A 2 13.64 66.95 -38.28
N THR A 3 12.58 66.25 -38.66
CA THR A 3 11.37 66.00 -37.86
C THR A 3 10.39 65.21 -38.73
N ARG A 4 9.65 64.29 -38.11
CA ARG A 4 8.65 63.36 -38.67
C ARG A 4 9.16 61.99 -39.14
N LEU A 5 9.57 61.15 -38.19
CA LEU A 5 9.44 59.69 -38.30
C LEU A 5 9.58 58.99 -36.92
N GLN A 6 8.96 59.54 -35.87
CA GLN A 6 8.97 58.94 -34.52
C GLN A 6 7.59 58.79 -33.86
N HIS A 7 6.48 58.94 -34.60
CA HIS A 7 5.13 58.80 -34.03
C HIS A 7 4.25 57.70 -34.63
N LEU A 8 4.79 56.81 -35.48
CA LEU A 8 4.04 55.64 -35.97
C LEU A 8 4.42 54.30 -35.29
N SER A 9 5.48 54.25 -34.49
CA SER A 9 5.94 53.01 -33.85
C SER A 9 5.38 52.77 -32.43
N VAL A 10 4.75 53.78 -31.82
CA VAL A 10 4.22 53.70 -30.44
C VAL A 10 2.74 53.32 -30.41
N ALA A 11 1.98 53.61 -31.47
CA ALA A 11 0.57 53.22 -31.56
C ALA A 11 0.36 51.72 -31.85
N TRP A 12 1.31 51.06 -32.51
CA TRP A 12 1.25 49.61 -32.76
C TRP A 12 1.74 48.76 -31.58
N LEU A 13 2.60 49.31 -30.70
CA LEU A 13 3.01 48.61 -29.47
C LEU A 13 2.00 48.76 -28.31
N LEU A 14 1.18 49.82 -28.30
CA LEU A 14 0.09 49.98 -27.31
C LEU A 14 -1.19 49.24 -27.70
N ALA A 15 -1.39 48.88 -28.98
CA ALA A 15 -2.49 48.03 -29.42
C ALA A 15 -2.24 46.53 -29.17
N LEU A 16 -0.98 46.11 -29.00
CA LEU A 16 -0.62 44.71 -28.69
C LEU A 16 -0.66 44.38 -27.19
N PHE A 17 -0.80 45.37 -26.31
CA PHE A 17 -0.96 45.18 -24.84
C PHE A 17 -2.40 45.33 -24.33
N ALA A 18 -3.38 45.56 -25.23
CA ALA A 18 -4.80 45.70 -24.86
C ALA A 18 -5.69 44.53 -25.30
N CYS A 19 -5.11 43.42 -25.78
CA CYS A 19 -5.83 42.18 -26.10
C CYS A 19 -5.32 41.00 -25.24
N ALA A 20 -5.11 41.21 -23.94
CA ALA A 20 -5.23 40.11 -22.98
C ALA A 20 -6.73 39.90 -22.71
N GLY A 21 -7.46 39.45 -23.74
CA GLY A 21 -8.80 38.91 -23.51
C GLY A 21 -8.62 37.71 -22.57
N ALA A 22 -9.17 37.79 -21.36
CA ALA A 22 -9.26 36.65 -20.48
C ALA A 22 -9.94 35.51 -21.27
N VAL A 23 -9.16 34.50 -21.64
CA VAL A 23 -9.68 33.33 -22.33
C VAL A 23 -10.64 32.68 -21.34
N ALA A 24 -11.93 32.61 -21.69
CA ALA A 24 -12.94 31.98 -20.85
C ALA A 24 -12.52 30.54 -20.54
N GLN A 25 -12.55 30.16 -19.26
CA GLN A 25 -12.19 28.80 -18.87
C GLN A 25 -13.25 27.82 -19.38
N GLN A 26 -12.82 26.64 -19.84
CA GLN A 26 -13.76 25.54 -20.09
C GLN A 26 -14.25 25.00 -18.74
N VAL A 27 -15.45 25.42 -18.31
CA VAL A 27 -16.04 25.00 -17.04
C VAL A 27 -16.66 23.62 -17.17
N LYS A 28 -16.27 22.71 -16.26
CA LYS A 28 -16.79 21.32 -16.22
C LYS A 28 -17.53 21.09 -14.89
N PRO A 29 -18.87 21.08 -14.89
CA PRO A 29 -19.65 20.89 -13.68
C PRO A 29 -19.67 19.44 -13.21
N TYR A 30 -19.92 19.27 -11.93
CA TYR A 30 -19.89 18.01 -11.20
C TYR A 30 -21.15 17.88 -10.36
N LEU A 31 -21.93 16.83 -10.58
CA LEU A 31 -23.19 16.59 -9.88
C LEU A 31 -22.96 15.80 -8.59
N GLN A 32 -23.56 16.26 -7.49
CA GLN A 32 -23.41 15.67 -6.15
C GLN A 32 -24.75 15.58 -5.42
N ALA A 33 -24.83 14.71 -4.40
CA ALA A 33 -25.97 14.55 -3.50
C ALA A 33 -27.34 14.63 -4.20
N ALA A 34 -27.48 13.95 -5.35
CA ALA A 34 -28.73 13.95 -6.09
C ALA A 34 -29.83 13.27 -5.26
N LYS A 35 -30.98 13.91 -5.18
CA LYS A 35 -32.18 13.44 -4.49
C LYS A 35 -33.39 13.60 -5.40
N PRO A 36 -34.53 12.97 -5.09
CA PRO A 36 -35.71 13.06 -5.94
C PRO A 36 -36.13 14.50 -6.28
N THR A 37 -35.88 15.45 -5.37
CA THR A 37 -36.31 16.85 -5.52
C THR A 37 -35.18 17.88 -5.48
N SER A 38 -33.92 17.45 -5.45
CA SER A 38 -32.77 18.36 -5.38
C SER A 38 -31.49 17.76 -5.96
N VAL A 39 -30.55 18.60 -6.36
CA VAL A 39 -29.19 18.20 -6.74
C VAL A 39 -28.21 19.31 -6.41
N TRP A 40 -27.00 18.94 -6.01
CA TRP A 40 -25.88 19.88 -5.89
C TRP A 40 -25.06 19.86 -7.17
N ILE A 41 -24.66 21.05 -7.61
CA ILE A 41 -23.82 21.24 -8.79
C ILE A 41 -22.61 22.05 -8.36
N SER A 42 -21.43 21.45 -8.53
CA SER A 42 -20.16 22.04 -8.13
C SER A 42 -19.21 22.19 -9.31
N TRP A 43 -18.34 23.18 -9.28
CA TRP A 43 -17.29 23.34 -10.29
C TRP A 43 -16.16 24.22 -9.78
N LYS A 44 -14.97 24.05 -10.36
CA LYS A 44 -13.82 24.92 -10.12
C LYS A 44 -13.75 26.01 -11.19
N THR A 45 -13.43 27.23 -10.78
CA THR A 45 -12.86 28.23 -11.69
C THR A 45 -11.67 28.98 -11.09
N ASP A 46 -11.01 29.77 -11.92
CA ASP A 46 -10.01 30.75 -11.49
C ASP A 46 -10.66 32.12 -11.11
N ASN A 47 -11.98 32.26 -11.27
CA ASN A 47 -12.77 33.47 -11.02
C ASN A 47 -13.82 33.26 -9.91
N GLY A 48 -13.61 33.88 -8.75
CA GLY A 48 -14.48 33.67 -7.59
C GLY A 48 -15.88 34.27 -7.62
N THR A 49 -16.27 35.01 -8.67
CA THR A 49 -17.45 35.89 -8.62
C THR A 49 -18.75 35.25 -9.11
N ASN A 50 -19.84 35.45 -8.36
CA ASN A 50 -21.24 35.19 -8.75
C ASN A 50 -21.52 33.81 -9.41
N PRO A 51 -21.28 32.69 -8.72
CA PRO A 51 -21.64 31.37 -9.25
C PRO A 51 -23.15 31.23 -9.37
N THR A 52 -23.60 30.85 -10.57
CA THR A 52 -25.02 30.64 -10.88
C THR A 52 -25.23 29.39 -11.71
N VAL A 53 -26.40 28.78 -11.56
CA VAL A 53 -26.91 27.72 -12.45
C VAL A 53 -28.20 28.19 -13.07
N SER A 54 -28.25 28.24 -14.41
CA SER A 54 -29.49 28.42 -15.16
C SER A 54 -29.98 27.04 -15.63
N TYR A 55 -31.25 26.71 -15.42
CA TYR A 55 -31.81 25.40 -15.75
C TYR A 55 -33.27 25.46 -16.24
N GLY A 56 -33.71 24.40 -16.92
CA GLY A 56 -35.05 24.27 -17.48
C GLY A 56 -35.34 22.89 -18.07
N ARG A 57 -36.52 22.70 -18.67
CA ARG A 57 -36.93 21.43 -19.30
C ARG A 57 -36.54 21.31 -20.78
N SER A 58 -35.97 22.36 -21.37
CA SER A 58 -35.50 22.40 -22.75
C SER A 58 -34.13 23.07 -22.81
N ALA A 59 -33.24 22.57 -23.67
CA ALA A 59 -31.91 23.14 -23.90
C ALA A 59 -31.96 24.59 -24.38
N ALA A 60 -33.04 24.98 -25.08
CA ALA A 60 -33.22 26.33 -25.60
C ALA A 60 -33.85 27.30 -24.57
N ALA A 61 -34.32 26.81 -23.42
CA ALA A 61 -35.10 27.58 -22.46
C ALA A 61 -34.68 27.26 -21.01
N LEU A 62 -33.57 27.86 -20.56
CA LEU A 62 -33.07 27.79 -19.19
C LEU A 62 -33.69 28.90 -18.33
N ASN A 63 -35.00 28.81 -18.08
CA ASN A 63 -35.82 29.91 -17.55
C ASN A 63 -35.66 30.17 -16.05
N THR A 64 -34.96 29.31 -15.31
CA THR A 64 -34.74 29.48 -13.87
C THR A 64 -33.26 29.64 -13.59
N THR A 65 -32.87 30.64 -12.80
CA THR A 65 -31.48 30.85 -12.38
C THR A 65 -31.38 30.84 -10.86
N VAL A 66 -30.42 30.08 -10.32
CA VAL A 66 -30.15 29.97 -8.89
C VAL A 66 -28.71 30.37 -8.63
N ALA A 67 -28.49 31.26 -7.67
CA ALA A 67 -27.16 31.62 -7.20
C ALA A 67 -26.67 30.63 -6.15
N GLY A 68 -25.36 30.48 -6.01
CA GLY A 68 -24.77 29.70 -4.92
C GLY A 68 -23.60 30.37 -4.27
N THR A 69 -22.71 29.55 -3.73
CA THR A 69 -21.58 29.98 -2.92
C THR A 69 -20.25 29.65 -3.58
N THR A 70 -19.22 30.42 -3.24
CA THR A 70 -17.83 30.16 -3.63
C THR A 70 -17.01 29.94 -2.36
N VAL A 71 -16.20 28.89 -2.34
CA VAL A 71 -15.17 28.64 -1.34
C VAL A 71 -13.80 28.82 -1.98
N ASN A 72 -12.95 29.63 -1.35
CA ASN A 72 -11.57 29.85 -1.82
C ASN A 72 -10.65 28.79 -1.22
N LEU A 73 -10.20 27.83 -2.02
CA LEU A 73 -9.39 26.71 -1.55
C LEU A 73 -7.89 26.97 -1.64
N LYS A 74 -7.42 27.84 -2.54
CA LYS A 74 -5.99 28.17 -2.70
C LYS A 74 -5.26 28.53 -1.38
N PRO A 75 -5.80 29.35 -0.44
CA PRO A 75 -5.08 29.60 0.81
C PRO A 75 -5.01 28.39 1.74
N LYS A 76 -5.81 27.34 1.51
CA LYS A 76 -5.85 26.11 2.32
C LYS A 76 -4.80 25.07 1.89
N ASP A 77 -4.30 25.11 0.66
CA ASP A 77 -3.22 24.26 0.17
C ASP A 77 -1.98 25.08 -0.18
N ILE A 78 -0.99 25.05 0.71
CA ILE A 78 0.28 25.77 0.55
C ILE A 78 1.13 25.27 -0.61
N THR A 79 0.77 24.17 -1.27
CA THR A 79 1.51 23.63 -2.43
C THR A 79 0.93 24.13 -3.76
N TYR A 80 -0.32 24.58 -3.77
CA TYR A 80 -1.02 25.02 -4.96
C TYR A 80 -0.76 26.52 -5.24
N ARG A 81 -0.62 26.91 -6.52
CA ARG A 81 -0.08 28.24 -6.90
C ARG A 81 -1.05 29.10 -7.72
N THR A 82 -2.08 28.52 -8.30
CA THR A 82 -3.12 29.21 -9.09
C THR A 82 -4.38 29.46 -8.25
N PRO A 83 -5.24 30.43 -8.61
CA PRO A 83 -6.56 30.58 -8.00
C PRO A 83 -7.35 29.26 -8.04
N TYR A 84 -8.05 28.95 -6.95
CA TYR A 84 -8.91 27.76 -6.83
C TYR A 84 -10.20 28.17 -6.13
N HIS A 85 -11.19 28.53 -6.94
CA HIS A 85 -12.53 28.89 -6.46
C HIS A 85 -13.46 27.71 -6.71
N TRP A 86 -13.87 27.06 -5.63
CA TRP A 86 -14.81 25.96 -5.67
C TRP A 86 -16.22 26.51 -5.48
N HIS A 87 -17.09 26.31 -6.46
CA HIS A 87 -18.45 26.82 -6.45
C HIS A 87 -19.44 25.71 -6.13
N ASN A 88 -20.49 26.02 -5.37
CA ASN A 88 -21.55 25.09 -5.02
C ASN A 88 -22.92 25.75 -5.21
N VAL A 89 -23.80 25.12 -5.99
CA VAL A 89 -25.20 25.56 -6.16
C VAL A 89 -26.13 24.38 -5.92
N LYS A 90 -27.10 24.55 -5.02
CA LYS A 90 -28.16 23.58 -4.78
C LYS A 90 -29.42 23.93 -5.55
N LEU A 91 -29.85 23.06 -6.45
CA LEU A 91 -31.18 23.13 -7.06
C LEU A 91 -32.17 22.40 -6.15
N THR A 92 -33.34 22.99 -5.89
CA THR A 92 -34.40 22.42 -5.05
C THR A 92 -35.76 22.55 -5.74
N GLY A 93 -36.78 21.86 -5.22
CA GLY A 93 -38.14 21.89 -5.80
C GLY A 93 -38.25 21.18 -7.15
N LEU A 94 -37.29 20.32 -7.48
CA LEU A 94 -37.32 19.55 -8.72
C LEU A 94 -38.36 18.42 -8.63
N SER A 95 -38.96 18.06 -9.76
CA SER A 95 -39.77 16.84 -9.86
C SER A 95 -38.90 15.58 -9.84
N PRO A 96 -39.28 14.49 -9.17
CA PRO A 96 -38.61 13.18 -9.24
C PRO A 96 -38.59 12.57 -10.64
N ASN A 97 -37.61 11.69 -10.91
CA ASN A 97 -37.45 10.92 -12.16
C ASN A 97 -37.52 11.77 -13.43
N THR A 98 -36.91 12.95 -13.42
CA THR A 98 -37.19 13.99 -14.40
C THR A 98 -35.92 14.63 -14.97
N GLY A 99 -35.88 14.80 -16.28
CA GLY A 99 -34.79 15.45 -17.01
C GLY A 99 -34.79 16.97 -16.91
N TYR A 100 -33.60 17.54 -16.70
CA TYR A 100 -33.35 18.99 -16.72
C TYR A 100 -32.09 19.31 -17.51
N TYR A 101 -32.19 20.35 -18.34
CA TYR A 101 -31.04 20.99 -18.97
C TYR A 101 -30.52 22.09 -18.05
N TYR A 102 -29.20 22.27 -17.99
CA TYR A 102 -28.58 23.29 -17.16
C TYR A 102 -27.28 23.83 -17.75
N GLN A 103 -26.91 25.03 -17.35
CA GLN A 103 -25.61 25.66 -17.63
C GLN A 103 -25.11 26.31 -16.34
N VAL A 104 -23.83 26.10 -16.03
CA VAL A 104 -23.17 26.77 -14.91
C VAL A 104 -22.41 28.00 -15.39
N LYS A 105 -22.29 29.00 -14.52
CA LYS A 105 -21.63 30.27 -14.83
C LYS A 105 -20.94 30.84 -13.59
N SER A 106 -19.72 31.33 -13.76
CA SER A 106 -19.00 32.20 -12.81
C SER A 106 -18.61 33.50 -13.53
N GLY A 107 -18.92 34.65 -12.93
CA GLY A 107 -18.64 35.95 -13.52
C GLY A 107 -19.33 36.16 -14.87
N SER A 108 -18.79 37.01 -15.74
CA SER A 108 -19.37 37.29 -17.06
C SER A 108 -18.94 36.29 -18.15
N SER A 109 -17.73 35.74 -18.04
CA SER A 109 -17.04 34.97 -19.09
C SER A 109 -17.05 33.46 -18.88
N ASP A 110 -16.98 32.95 -17.65
CA ASP A 110 -16.76 31.53 -17.41
C ASP A 110 -18.10 30.80 -17.39
N ARG A 111 -18.34 29.98 -18.43
CA ARG A 111 -19.60 29.24 -18.61
C ARG A 111 -19.33 27.84 -19.13
N SER A 112 -20.13 26.88 -18.69
CA SER A 112 -20.12 25.54 -19.27
C SER A 112 -20.92 25.47 -20.58
N ALA A 113 -20.81 24.35 -21.29
CA ALA A 113 -21.84 23.96 -22.24
C ALA A 113 -23.20 23.74 -21.53
N VAL A 114 -24.28 23.65 -22.29
CA VAL A 114 -25.56 23.18 -21.75
C VAL A 114 -25.46 21.67 -21.56
N HIS A 115 -25.63 21.22 -20.32
CA HIS A 115 -25.61 19.83 -19.92
C HIS A 115 -27.02 19.33 -19.56
N TYR A 116 -27.18 18.03 -19.39
CA TYR A 116 -28.45 17.39 -19.06
C TYR A 116 -28.26 16.37 -17.94
N PHE A 117 -29.10 16.44 -16.92
CA PHE A 117 -29.16 15.44 -15.86
C PHE A 117 -30.61 15.00 -15.63
N LYS A 118 -30.78 13.87 -14.94
CA LYS A 118 -32.10 13.36 -14.54
C LYS A 118 -32.14 13.18 -13.03
N THR A 119 -33.16 13.72 -12.38
CA THR A 119 -33.35 13.52 -10.93
C THR A 119 -33.65 12.04 -10.63
N PRO A 120 -33.17 11.52 -9.48
CA PRO A 120 -33.55 10.20 -9.01
C PRO A 120 -35.07 10.00 -8.92
N PRO A 121 -35.57 8.74 -9.07
CA PRO A 121 -36.95 8.42 -8.70
C PRO A 121 -37.21 8.69 -7.22
N ALA A 122 -38.49 8.86 -6.85
CA ALA A 122 -38.90 9.02 -5.46
C ALA A 122 -38.39 7.85 -4.59
N TYR A 123 -38.09 8.12 -3.32
CA TYR A 123 -37.71 7.07 -2.36
C TYR A 123 -38.78 5.98 -2.31
N GLY A 124 -38.34 4.72 -2.20
CA GLY A 124 -39.24 3.55 -2.23
C GLY A 124 -39.78 3.19 -3.62
N ASN A 125 -39.52 3.98 -4.66
CA ASN A 125 -39.91 3.59 -6.02
C ASN A 125 -39.20 2.30 -6.43
N ASN A 126 -39.99 1.28 -6.73
CA ASN A 126 -39.54 -0.04 -7.14
C ASN A 126 -40.09 -0.39 -8.54
N ASN A 127 -40.31 0.61 -9.38
CA ASN A 127 -40.79 0.42 -10.75
C ASN A 127 -39.64 0.53 -11.76
N GLY A 128 -39.63 -0.36 -12.74
CA GLY A 128 -38.66 -0.34 -13.83
C GLY A 128 -37.24 -0.72 -13.40
N LYS A 129 -36.25 -0.07 -14.02
CA LYS A 129 -34.83 -0.42 -13.89
C LYS A 129 -34.02 0.74 -13.33
N LEU A 130 -33.07 0.42 -12.47
CA LEU A 130 -32.02 1.32 -11.99
C LEU A 130 -30.67 0.80 -12.49
N ARG A 131 -29.78 1.70 -12.89
CA ARG A 131 -28.43 1.33 -13.33
C ARG A 131 -27.36 2.20 -12.71
N PHE A 132 -26.25 1.57 -12.38
CA PHE A 132 -25.10 2.19 -11.74
C PHE A 132 -23.82 1.82 -12.48
N ILE A 133 -22.83 2.70 -12.42
CA ILE A 133 -21.47 2.43 -12.91
C ILE A 133 -20.54 2.42 -11.70
N ALA A 134 -19.76 1.36 -11.50
CA ALA A 134 -18.72 1.30 -10.46
C ALA A 134 -17.33 1.60 -11.06
N LEU A 135 -16.59 2.52 -10.42
CA LEU A 135 -15.30 3.07 -10.85
C LEU A 135 -14.52 3.66 -9.66
N GLY A 136 -13.28 3.26 -9.42
CA GLY A 136 -12.36 4.01 -8.55
C GLY A 136 -10.90 3.59 -8.70
N ASP A 137 -10.09 3.86 -7.68
CA ASP A 137 -8.64 3.60 -7.68
C ASP A 137 -7.93 4.18 -8.90
N HIS A 138 -7.88 5.51 -8.98
CA HIS A 138 -7.37 6.19 -10.17
C HIS A 138 -6.18 7.11 -9.96
N GLN A 139 -5.84 7.37 -8.71
CA GLN A 139 -4.56 7.81 -8.10
C GLN A 139 -3.51 8.53 -8.98
N LEU A 140 -3.12 7.97 -10.12
CA LEU A 140 -1.95 8.38 -10.89
C LEU A 140 -2.17 9.60 -11.77
N ILE A 141 -1.41 10.69 -11.58
CA ILE A 141 -1.25 11.74 -12.61
C ILE A 141 -0.30 11.27 -13.71
N ASN A 142 0.84 10.72 -13.28
CA ASN A 142 1.91 10.24 -14.13
C ASN A 142 2.24 8.80 -13.76
N TYR A 143 2.74 8.04 -14.73
CA TYR A 143 3.28 6.71 -14.56
C TYR A 143 4.50 6.61 -15.45
N GLN A 144 5.60 6.10 -14.92
CA GLN A 144 6.83 5.94 -15.71
C GLN A 144 7.36 7.27 -16.31
N GLY A 145 7.25 8.38 -15.56
CA GLY A 145 7.66 9.74 -15.98
C GLY A 145 6.80 10.35 -17.10
N ARG A 146 5.61 9.79 -17.36
CA ARG A 146 4.71 10.23 -18.44
C ARG A 146 3.28 10.43 -17.92
N PRO A 147 2.50 11.37 -18.51
CA PRO A 147 1.08 11.50 -18.19
C PRO A 147 0.32 10.19 -18.34
N TYR A 148 -0.49 9.85 -17.33
CA TYR A 148 -1.17 8.58 -17.23
C TYR A 148 -2.68 8.72 -17.42
N TYR A 149 -3.19 8.18 -18.53
CA TYR A 149 -4.56 8.39 -18.99
C TYR A 149 -5.49 7.18 -18.83
N LYS A 150 -5.06 6.09 -18.19
CA LYS A 150 -5.87 4.86 -18.13
C LYS A 150 -7.23 5.06 -17.49
N PHE A 151 -7.32 5.86 -16.44
CA PHE A 151 -8.63 6.16 -15.85
C PHE A 151 -9.53 6.98 -16.80
N ASN A 152 -8.98 7.93 -17.56
CA ASN A 152 -9.74 8.66 -18.57
C ASN A 152 -10.26 7.71 -19.65
N GLU A 153 -9.44 6.75 -20.08
CA GLU A 153 -9.83 5.71 -21.03
C GLU A 153 -10.96 4.85 -20.43
N LEU A 154 -10.85 4.46 -19.15
CA LEU A 154 -11.85 3.66 -18.45
C LEU A 154 -13.21 4.40 -18.34
N VAL A 155 -13.21 5.67 -17.93
CA VAL A 155 -14.44 6.49 -17.84
C VAL A 155 -15.09 6.67 -19.21
N GLN A 156 -14.30 6.95 -20.25
CA GLN A 156 -14.81 7.08 -21.62
C GLN A 156 -15.35 5.74 -22.15
N ALA A 157 -14.66 4.63 -21.84
CA ALA A 157 -15.07 3.29 -22.20
C ALA A 157 -16.40 2.91 -21.53
N ALA A 158 -16.54 3.21 -20.24
CA ALA A 158 -17.76 3.01 -19.47
C ALA A 158 -18.94 3.82 -20.03
N LYS A 159 -18.74 5.10 -20.31
CA LYS A 159 -19.76 5.95 -20.95
C LYS A 159 -20.16 5.37 -22.31
N LYS A 160 -19.19 5.10 -23.18
CA LYS A 160 -19.43 4.57 -24.53
C LYS A 160 -20.19 3.24 -24.49
N LYS A 161 -19.84 2.34 -23.56
CA LYS A 161 -20.53 1.06 -23.41
C LYS A 161 -21.96 1.24 -22.89
N ALA A 162 -22.16 2.08 -21.87
CA ALA A 162 -23.48 2.36 -21.34
C ALA A 162 -24.40 2.96 -22.42
N GLU A 163 -23.91 3.91 -23.20
CA GLU A 163 -24.66 4.51 -24.31
C GLU A 163 -24.93 3.49 -25.44
N ALA A 164 -23.99 2.60 -25.73
CA ALA A 164 -24.18 1.53 -26.70
C ALA A 164 -25.22 0.49 -26.26
N LEU A 165 -25.26 0.16 -24.96
CA LEU A 165 -26.20 -0.82 -24.42
C LEU A 165 -27.62 -0.25 -24.23
N TYR A 166 -27.72 1.03 -23.85
CA TYR A 166 -28.98 1.57 -23.33
C TYR A 166 -29.48 2.83 -24.04
N GLY A 167 -28.63 3.53 -24.79
CA GLY A 167 -28.99 4.74 -25.54
C GLY A 167 -28.45 6.04 -24.93
N THR A 168 -28.76 7.15 -25.62
CA THR A 168 -28.36 8.52 -25.25
C THR A 168 -29.58 9.41 -25.00
N PRO A 169 -29.46 10.47 -24.16
CA PRO A 169 -28.32 10.78 -23.29
C PRO A 169 -28.19 9.77 -22.13
N ILE A 170 -26.95 9.51 -21.69
CA ILE A 170 -26.65 8.51 -20.64
C ILE A 170 -27.47 8.70 -19.35
N ALA A 171 -27.78 9.94 -18.96
CA ALA A 171 -28.56 10.27 -17.77
C ALA A 171 -30.03 9.77 -17.81
N ASN A 172 -30.53 9.36 -18.97
CA ASN A 172 -31.84 8.69 -19.05
C ASN A 172 -31.79 7.21 -18.66
N HIS A 173 -30.59 6.61 -18.65
CA HIS A 173 -30.41 5.18 -18.57
C HIS A 173 -29.54 4.72 -17.39
N ILE A 174 -28.60 5.56 -16.97
CA ILE A 174 -27.74 5.38 -15.79
C ILE A 174 -28.12 6.42 -14.74
N ASN A 175 -28.17 6.00 -13.47
CA ASN A 175 -28.66 6.83 -12.37
C ASN A 175 -27.54 7.37 -11.48
N LEU A 176 -26.48 6.60 -11.25
CA LEU A 176 -25.43 6.92 -10.28
C LEU A 176 -24.09 6.32 -10.69
N ILE A 177 -23.01 7.02 -10.39
CA ILE A 177 -21.66 6.45 -10.36
C ILE A 177 -21.31 6.12 -8.90
N ILE A 178 -20.73 4.94 -8.69
CA ILE A 178 -20.24 4.47 -7.40
C ILE A 178 -18.72 4.51 -7.49
N ASN A 179 -18.08 5.30 -6.62
CA ASN A 179 -16.64 5.31 -6.47
C ASN A 179 -16.24 4.68 -5.14
N ASP A 180 -15.33 3.72 -5.21
CA ASP A 180 -14.91 2.84 -4.13
C ASP A 180 -13.65 3.32 -3.39
N GLY A 181 -13.20 4.56 -3.61
CA GLY A 181 -12.07 5.15 -2.89
C GLY A 181 -10.91 5.54 -3.80
N ASP A 182 -9.89 6.14 -3.20
CA ASP A 182 -8.63 6.51 -3.86
C ASP A 182 -8.84 7.34 -5.14
N GLN A 183 -9.59 8.43 -4.95
CA GLN A 183 -9.80 9.45 -5.97
C GLN A 183 -8.52 10.24 -6.27
N VAL A 184 -7.56 10.18 -5.37
CA VAL A 184 -6.28 10.85 -5.47
C VAL A 184 -5.20 9.89 -5.01
N ASP A 185 -3.95 10.15 -5.40
CA ASP A 185 -2.79 9.50 -4.78
C ASP A 185 -2.35 10.19 -3.47
N VAL A 186 -2.63 11.49 -3.35
CA VAL A 186 -2.49 12.26 -2.12
C VAL A 186 -3.56 13.37 -2.08
N GLY A 187 -4.14 13.64 -0.92
CA GLY A 187 -5.08 14.72 -0.67
C GLY A 187 -4.47 16.11 -0.85
N THR A 188 -4.49 16.62 -2.09
CA THR A 188 -4.05 17.98 -2.48
C THR A 188 -4.99 18.56 -3.52
N LEU A 189 -5.06 19.89 -3.64
CA LEU A 189 -5.91 20.53 -4.67
C LEU A 189 -5.50 20.15 -6.09
N ASN A 190 -4.19 19.98 -6.32
CA ASN A 190 -3.65 19.56 -7.62
C ASN A 190 -4.16 18.16 -8.01
N HIS A 191 -4.19 17.23 -7.05
CA HIS A 191 -4.62 15.86 -7.29
C HIS A 191 -6.13 15.79 -7.53
N TYR A 192 -6.93 16.49 -6.72
CA TYR A 192 -8.37 16.58 -6.94
C TYR A 192 -8.71 17.22 -8.30
N GLU A 193 -8.03 18.31 -8.68
CA GLU A 193 -8.25 18.95 -9.98
C GLU A 193 -7.86 18.04 -11.14
N LYS A 194 -6.64 17.50 -11.14
CA LYS A 194 -6.05 16.83 -12.31
C LYS A 194 -6.37 15.35 -12.41
N ILE A 195 -6.63 14.68 -11.29
CA ILE A 195 -6.95 13.25 -11.27
C ILE A 195 -8.46 13.09 -11.17
N HIS A 196 -9.07 13.43 -10.05
CA HIS A 196 -10.49 13.14 -9.85
C HIS A 196 -11.39 13.93 -10.80
N PHE A 197 -11.41 15.25 -10.69
CA PHE A 197 -12.36 16.09 -11.44
C PHE A 197 -12.07 16.11 -12.94
N ALA A 198 -10.81 16.28 -13.35
CA ALA A 198 -10.47 16.30 -14.77
C ALA A 198 -10.77 14.96 -15.45
N LYS A 199 -10.41 13.82 -14.85
CA LYS A 199 -10.56 12.51 -15.50
C LYS A 199 -11.99 12.00 -15.49
N GLN A 200 -12.78 12.34 -14.47
CA GLN A 200 -14.21 12.02 -14.39
C GLN A 200 -15.10 12.93 -15.28
N SER A 201 -14.58 14.07 -15.74
CA SER A 201 -15.38 15.11 -16.41
C SER A 201 -16.10 14.71 -17.70
N TYR A 202 -15.82 13.52 -18.25
CA TYR A 202 -16.53 12.98 -19.41
C TYR A 202 -17.97 12.53 -19.10
N ILE A 203 -18.28 12.27 -17.82
CA ILE A 203 -19.55 11.69 -17.39
C ILE A 203 -20.23 12.46 -16.24
N THR A 204 -19.46 13.12 -15.37
CA THR A 204 -19.97 13.82 -14.18
C THR A 204 -20.78 15.10 -14.41
N PRO A 205 -20.76 15.74 -15.60
CA PRO A 205 -21.77 16.73 -15.97
C PRO A 205 -23.17 16.13 -16.21
N ASN A 206 -23.30 14.81 -16.31
CA ASN A 206 -24.56 14.15 -16.63
C ASN A 206 -25.05 13.21 -15.53
N LEU A 207 -24.14 12.67 -14.72
CA LEU A 207 -24.44 11.69 -13.68
C LEU A 207 -23.87 12.15 -12.32
N PRO A 208 -24.66 12.02 -11.24
CA PRO A 208 -24.14 12.17 -9.88
C PRO A 208 -23.31 10.96 -9.49
N LEU A 209 -22.54 11.10 -8.41
CA LEU A 209 -21.86 9.98 -7.76
C LEU A 209 -21.99 9.98 -6.25
N ILE A 210 -21.73 8.81 -5.69
CA ILE A 210 -21.33 8.60 -4.29
C ILE A 210 -19.89 8.08 -4.28
N THR A 211 -19.18 8.32 -3.19
CA THR A 211 -17.78 7.92 -3.05
C THR A 211 -17.46 7.47 -1.63
N ALA A 212 -16.57 6.48 -1.51
CA ALA A 212 -15.95 6.06 -0.26
C ALA A 212 -14.60 6.77 -0.04
N VAL A 213 -14.11 6.75 1.20
CA VAL A 213 -12.75 7.18 1.54
C VAL A 213 -11.83 5.97 1.45
N GLY A 214 -10.76 6.09 0.67
CA GLY A 214 -9.62 5.19 0.63
C GLY A 214 -8.41 5.71 1.39
N ASN A 215 -7.33 4.93 1.39
CA ASN A 215 -6.14 5.28 2.17
C ASN A 215 -5.41 6.49 1.58
N HIS A 216 -5.45 6.70 0.26
CA HIS A 216 -4.76 7.82 -0.38
C HIS A 216 -5.42 9.19 -0.13
N GLU A 217 -6.71 9.22 0.25
CA GLU A 217 -7.36 10.44 0.72
C GLU A 217 -6.77 10.98 2.03
N LEU A 218 -6.11 10.12 2.83
CA LEU A 218 -5.53 10.49 4.13
C LEU A 218 -4.15 11.14 4.00
N TYR A 219 -3.49 11.02 2.84
CA TYR A 219 -2.13 11.49 2.61
C TYR A 219 -2.07 12.91 2.04
N GLY A 220 -0.89 13.51 2.00
CA GLY A 220 -0.67 14.82 1.37
C GLY A 220 -0.87 16.04 2.27
N SER A 221 -0.65 17.23 1.72
CA SER A 221 -0.62 18.50 2.48
C SER A 221 -1.97 18.87 3.09
N MET A 222 -3.08 18.47 2.47
CA MET A 222 -4.42 18.67 3.02
C MET A 222 -5.00 17.40 3.65
N GLY A 223 -4.56 16.22 3.20
CA GLY A 223 -5.18 14.95 3.57
C GLY A 223 -6.68 14.98 3.32
N LEU A 224 -7.42 14.42 4.28
CA LEU A 224 -8.87 14.30 4.23
C LEU A 224 -9.60 15.66 4.18
N ASN A 225 -8.94 16.77 4.55
CA ASN A 225 -9.55 18.09 4.39
C ASN A 225 -9.83 18.40 2.92
N ALA A 226 -8.97 17.98 1.99
CA ALA A 226 -9.28 18.16 0.58
C ALA A 226 -10.56 17.39 0.19
N TYR A 227 -10.81 16.21 0.74
CA TYR A 227 -12.05 15.47 0.52
C TYR A 227 -13.28 16.26 1.00
N TYR A 228 -13.26 16.74 2.26
CA TYR A 228 -14.36 17.51 2.85
C TYR A 228 -14.66 18.82 2.11
N GLU A 229 -13.65 19.48 1.56
CA GLU A 229 -13.82 20.75 0.84
C GLU A 229 -14.50 20.58 -0.52
N HIS A 230 -14.43 19.39 -1.12
CA HIS A 230 -14.96 19.14 -2.46
C HIS A 230 -16.28 18.36 -2.46
N PHE A 231 -16.45 17.41 -1.54
CA PHE A 231 -17.56 16.47 -1.60
C PHE A 231 -18.76 16.86 -0.75
N ILE A 232 -19.94 16.81 -1.36
CA ILE A 232 -21.25 16.94 -0.71
C ILE A 232 -22.02 15.67 -1.05
N LEU A 233 -21.95 14.65 -0.19
CA LEU A 233 -22.46 13.29 -0.52
C LEU A 233 -23.89 13.07 -0.04
N ASN A 234 -24.31 13.77 1.01
CA ASN A 234 -25.70 13.84 1.46
C ASN A 234 -25.89 15.14 2.26
N ASP A 235 -27.04 15.81 2.14
CA ASP A 235 -27.26 17.09 2.83
C ASP A 235 -27.02 17.02 4.35
N ASN A 236 -27.58 16.00 5.01
CA ASN A 236 -27.55 15.85 6.48
C ASN A 236 -27.10 14.44 6.91
N PHE A 237 -26.55 13.64 6.00
CA PHE A 237 -26.08 12.25 6.25
C PHE A 237 -27.02 11.36 7.08
N THR A 238 -28.33 11.57 6.93
CA THR A 238 -29.36 10.93 7.74
C THR A 238 -30.13 9.90 6.93
N TYR A 239 -30.32 8.70 7.49
CA TYR A 239 -31.24 7.68 7.01
C TYR A 239 -32.15 7.26 8.16
N GLN A 240 -33.47 7.43 8.00
CA GLN A 240 -34.47 7.18 9.05
C GLN A 240 -34.10 7.76 10.44
N GLY A 241 -33.58 8.99 10.48
CA GLY A 241 -33.16 9.65 11.73
C GLY A 241 -31.79 9.22 12.27
N ILE A 242 -31.13 8.24 11.65
CA ILE A 242 -29.78 7.80 12.01
C ILE A 242 -28.78 8.65 11.22
N ASN A 243 -27.99 9.46 11.93
CA ASN A 243 -27.06 10.41 11.34
C ASN A 243 -25.61 9.98 11.62
N SER A 244 -24.75 9.95 10.58
CA SER A 244 -23.30 9.74 10.77
C SER A 244 -22.55 11.04 11.10
N GLY A 245 -23.08 12.19 10.69
CA GLY A 245 -22.47 13.51 10.86
C GLY A 245 -21.21 13.74 10.02
N THR A 246 -20.95 12.90 9.01
CA THR A 246 -19.70 12.94 8.25
C THR A 246 -19.84 12.36 6.84
N GLU A 247 -19.03 12.87 5.92
CA GLU A 247 -18.83 12.37 4.56
C GLU A 247 -17.99 11.08 4.51
N ARG A 248 -17.32 10.68 5.60
CA ARG A 248 -16.46 9.49 5.64
C ARG A 248 -17.24 8.18 5.50
N TYR A 249 -18.34 8.09 6.23
CA TYR A 249 -19.26 6.95 6.23
C TYR A 249 -20.69 7.47 6.34
N TYR A 250 -21.58 6.99 5.49
CA TYR A 250 -22.94 7.52 5.39
C TYR A 250 -23.87 6.53 4.69
N ALA A 251 -25.16 6.78 4.84
CA ALA A 251 -26.21 6.07 4.13
C ALA A 251 -26.77 6.98 3.02
N TYR A 252 -26.90 6.42 1.82
CA TYR A 252 -27.48 7.10 0.67
C TYR A 252 -28.54 6.20 0.04
N GLN A 253 -29.78 6.68 -0.02
CA GLN A 253 -30.87 5.94 -0.66
C GLN A 253 -31.15 6.53 -2.04
N MET A 254 -31.30 5.66 -3.03
CA MET A 254 -31.83 6.01 -4.34
C MET A 254 -32.96 5.05 -4.69
N ALA A 255 -34.18 5.59 -4.82
CA ALA A 255 -35.37 4.78 -5.04
C ALA A 255 -35.50 3.67 -3.97
N ASN A 256 -35.52 2.40 -4.34
CA ASN A 256 -35.57 1.25 -3.43
C ASN A 256 -34.21 0.59 -3.13
N VAL A 257 -33.09 1.26 -3.45
CA VAL A 257 -31.73 0.80 -3.18
C VAL A 257 -31.09 1.68 -2.10
N LEU A 258 -30.55 1.05 -1.07
CA LEU A 258 -29.77 1.68 -0.01
C LEU A 258 -28.29 1.35 -0.19
N PHE A 259 -27.47 2.37 -0.28
CA PHE A 259 -26.02 2.28 -0.26
C PHE A 259 -25.53 2.64 1.15
N VAL A 260 -24.84 1.70 1.79
CA VAL A 260 -24.14 1.92 3.06
C VAL A 260 -22.66 2.07 2.76
N VAL A 261 -22.20 3.31 2.76
CA VAL A 261 -20.79 3.67 2.50
C VAL A 261 -20.04 3.70 3.81
N LEU A 262 -18.93 2.97 3.87
CA LEU A 262 -18.11 2.76 5.04
C LEU A 262 -16.69 3.26 4.76
N ASP A 263 -16.03 3.73 5.81
CA ASP A 263 -14.62 4.08 5.79
C ASP A 263 -13.81 2.93 6.38
N SER A 264 -13.10 2.19 5.53
CA SER A 264 -12.27 1.05 5.95
C SER A 264 -11.00 1.46 6.70
N GLU A 265 -10.64 2.75 6.68
CA GLU A 265 -9.47 3.30 7.37
C GLU A 265 -9.85 3.81 8.77
N LEU A 266 -11.15 3.99 9.07
CA LEU A 266 -11.69 4.38 10.38
C LEU A 266 -12.39 3.21 11.11
N ARG A 267 -11.60 2.30 11.70
CA ARG A 267 -12.08 1.01 12.24
C ARG A 267 -12.64 1.08 13.69
N GLY A 268 -13.38 2.14 14.04
CA GLY A 268 -13.82 2.43 15.41
C GLY A 268 -15.27 2.02 15.75
N ASN A 269 -15.57 1.91 17.06
CA ASN A 269 -16.90 1.57 17.57
C ASN A 269 -18.00 2.56 17.16
N THR A 270 -17.67 3.83 16.97
CA THR A 270 -18.64 4.86 16.52
C THR A 270 -19.23 4.49 15.16
N GLN A 271 -18.37 4.21 14.17
CA GLN A 271 -18.81 3.79 12.84
C GLN A 271 -19.52 2.42 12.90
N LEU A 272 -19.01 1.47 13.68
CA LEU A 272 -19.63 0.15 13.81
C LEU A 272 -21.05 0.21 14.38
N ASN A 273 -21.26 0.99 15.44
CA ASN A 273 -22.58 1.16 16.07
C ASN A 273 -23.55 1.89 15.14
N TRP A 274 -23.07 2.91 14.42
CA TRP A 274 -23.84 3.57 13.38
C TRP A 274 -24.25 2.58 12.27
N ALA A 275 -23.32 1.80 11.74
CA ALA A 275 -23.56 0.84 10.67
C ALA A 275 -24.60 -0.22 11.10
N LYS A 276 -24.44 -0.79 12.29
CA LYS A 276 -25.43 -1.74 12.87
C LYS A 276 -26.82 -1.11 12.99
N SER A 277 -26.90 0.16 13.39
CA SER A 277 -28.18 0.89 13.48
C SER A 277 -28.82 1.06 12.10
N VAL A 278 -28.06 1.47 11.09
CA VAL A 278 -28.55 1.61 9.70
C VAL A 278 -29.02 0.27 9.15
N ILE A 279 -28.24 -0.82 9.34
CA ILE A 279 -28.59 -2.17 8.89
C ILE A 279 -29.89 -2.65 9.55
N ASN A 280 -30.04 -2.43 10.86
CA ASN A 280 -31.26 -2.79 11.58
C ASN A 280 -32.49 -1.99 11.10
N ALA A 281 -32.33 -0.71 10.78
CA ALA A 281 -33.39 0.09 10.19
C ALA A 281 -33.75 -0.39 8.77
N ALA A 282 -32.75 -0.63 7.93
CA ALA A 282 -32.92 -1.10 6.56
C ALA A 282 -33.63 -2.47 6.49
N LYS A 283 -33.36 -3.36 7.44
CA LYS A 283 -34.04 -4.67 7.55
C LYS A 283 -35.56 -4.52 7.57
N ASN A 284 -36.07 -3.51 8.26
CA ASN A 284 -37.51 -3.28 8.46
C ASN A 284 -38.11 -2.22 7.53
N ASP A 285 -37.30 -1.50 6.75
CA ASP A 285 -37.82 -0.46 5.85
C ASP A 285 -38.49 -1.05 4.59
N ALA A 286 -39.79 -0.86 4.45
CA ALA A 286 -40.55 -1.29 3.27
C ALA A 286 -40.15 -0.53 1.98
N ASN A 287 -39.49 0.63 2.09
CA ASN A 287 -39.01 1.41 0.96
C ASN A 287 -37.63 0.97 0.46
N VAL A 288 -37.00 -0.02 1.09
CA VAL A 288 -35.70 -0.55 0.69
C VAL A 288 -35.81 -2.04 0.41
N ASP A 289 -35.51 -2.39 -0.82
CA ASP A 289 -35.43 -3.77 -1.28
C ASP A 289 -33.99 -4.26 -1.34
N TRP A 290 -33.06 -3.40 -1.74
CA TRP A 290 -31.68 -3.76 -2.03
C TRP A 290 -30.73 -2.96 -1.15
N VAL A 291 -29.78 -3.65 -0.52
CA VAL A 291 -28.72 -3.04 0.29
C VAL A 291 -27.38 -3.40 -0.35
N PHE A 292 -26.63 -2.36 -0.71
CA PHE A 292 -25.27 -2.44 -1.21
C PHE A 292 -24.34 -1.84 -0.16
N THR A 293 -23.15 -2.39 0.02
CA THR A 293 -22.11 -1.78 0.86
C THR A 293 -20.90 -1.40 0.03
N ILE A 294 -20.31 -0.26 0.35
CA ILE A 294 -19.07 0.24 -0.28
C ILE A 294 -18.08 0.52 0.82
N ALA A 295 -16.88 -0.04 0.72
CA ALA A 295 -15.74 0.29 1.57
C ALA A 295 -14.47 0.17 0.72
N HIS A 296 -13.43 0.96 0.99
CA HIS A 296 -12.27 0.94 0.11
C HIS A 296 -11.49 -0.37 0.17
N ARG A 297 -11.07 -0.81 1.36
CA ARG A 297 -10.41 -2.12 1.52
C ARG A 297 -11.42 -3.26 1.44
N PRO A 298 -11.10 -4.35 0.72
CA PRO A 298 -12.03 -5.43 0.48
C PRO A 298 -12.26 -6.32 1.69
N TYR A 299 -13.29 -7.15 1.61
CA TYR A 299 -13.54 -8.26 2.54
C TYR A 299 -12.43 -9.31 2.51
N GLN A 300 -11.90 -9.61 1.31
CA GLN A 300 -10.81 -10.55 1.04
C GLN A 300 -10.20 -10.25 -0.33
N ALA A 301 -8.96 -10.66 -0.56
CA ALA A 301 -8.25 -10.57 -1.84
C ALA A 301 -7.34 -11.79 -2.02
N GLU A 302 -7.11 -12.23 -3.26
CA GLU A 302 -6.27 -13.41 -3.55
C GLU A 302 -4.82 -13.06 -3.90
N GLN A 303 -4.54 -11.79 -4.22
CA GLN A 303 -3.19 -11.24 -4.35
C GLN A 303 -2.97 -10.28 -3.18
N TYR A 304 -1.81 -10.37 -2.51
CA TYR A 304 -1.59 -9.70 -1.22
C TYR A 304 -2.65 -10.13 -0.19
N SER A 305 -2.79 -11.44 0.03
CA SER A 305 -3.96 -12.02 0.69
C SER A 305 -4.18 -11.61 2.16
N ASN A 306 -3.18 -11.01 2.83
CA ASN A 306 -3.39 -10.46 4.18
C ASN A 306 -3.77 -8.97 4.18
N ASP A 307 -3.73 -8.31 3.03
CA ASP A 307 -4.21 -6.95 2.86
C ASP A 307 -5.71 -6.93 2.55
N TYR A 308 -6.52 -6.85 3.59
CA TYR A 308 -7.97 -6.70 3.50
C TYR A 308 -8.48 -5.92 4.70
N SER A 309 -9.80 -5.81 4.86
CA SER A 309 -10.44 -5.24 6.06
C SER A 309 -10.95 -6.33 7.02
N PRO A 310 -10.12 -6.80 7.99
CA PRO A 310 -10.58 -7.67 9.06
C PRO A 310 -11.75 -7.08 9.86
N TRP A 311 -11.77 -5.75 10.01
CA TRP A 311 -12.86 -5.04 10.69
C TRP A 311 -14.19 -5.23 9.97
N TYR A 312 -14.23 -5.01 8.65
CA TYR A 312 -15.45 -5.23 7.88
C TYR A 312 -15.87 -6.70 7.93
N ALA A 313 -14.92 -7.62 7.69
CA ALA A 313 -15.15 -9.06 7.63
C ALA A 313 -15.71 -9.64 8.94
N ARG A 314 -15.18 -9.21 10.09
CA ARG A 314 -15.51 -9.78 11.41
C ARG A 314 -16.63 -9.04 12.14
N GLU A 315 -16.76 -7.73 11.93
CA GLU A 315 -17.67 -6.90 12.74
C GLU A 315 -18.92 -6.44 11.99
N VAL A 316 -18.79 -6.08 10.70
CA VAL A 316 -19.89 -5.48 9.90
C VAL A 316 -20.63 -6.53 9.09
N LEU A 317 -19.89 -7.37 8.36
CA LEU A 317 -20.47 -8.39 7.48
C LEU A 317 -21.44 -9.35 8.20
N PRO A 318 -21.17 -9.82 9.44
CA PRO A 318 -22.14 -10.65 10.16
C PRO A 318 -23.48 -9.95 10.39
N ALA A 319 -23.48 -8.65 10.66
CA ALA A 319 -24.72 -7.88 10.81
C ALA A 319 -25.48 -7.76 9.48
N LEU A 320 -24.77 -7.54 8.37
CA LEU A 320 -25.37 -7.49 7.02
C LEU A 320 -26.01 -8.82 6.63
N LYS A 321 -25.37 -9.95 6.95
CA LYS A 321 -25.89 -11.31 6.68
C LYS A 321 -27.18 -11.64 7.46
N THR A 322 -27.63 -10.79 8.39
CA THR A 322 -28.92 -10.97 9.10
C THR A 322 -30.15 -10.47 8.32
N THR A 323 -29.94 -9.90 7.13
CA THR A 323 -31.00 -9.46 6.21
C THR A 323 -30.74 -9.96 4.79
N ASP A 324 -31.78 -10.48 4.15
CA ASP A 324 -31.76 -10.91 2.75
C ASP A 324 -31.76 -9.75 1.73
N LYS A 325 -31.85 -8.51 2.21
CA LYS A 325 -31.75 -7.29 1.39
C LYS A 325 -30.31 -7.00 0.97
N PHE A 326 -29.32 -7.43 1.75
CA PHE A 326 -27.91 -7.26 1.41
C PHE A 326 -27.50 -8.21 0.28
N VAL A 327 -27.03 -7.67 -0.85
CA VAL A 327 -26.76 -8.48 -2.05
C VAL A 327 -25.38 -8.26 -2.66
N LEU A 328 -24.72 -7.14 -2.37
CA LEU A 328 -23.44 -6.80 -3.00
C LEU A 328 -22.58 -5.94 -2.07
N HIS A 329 -21.33 -6.35 -1.87
CA HIS A 329 -20.25 -5.51 -1.35
C HIS A 329 -19.32 -5.11 -2.49
N ILE A 330 -18.97 -3.83 -2.58
CA ILE A 330 -18.05 -3.26 -3.57
C ILE A 330 -16.87 -2.66 -2.82
N ALA A 331 -15.66 -2.98 -3.26
CA ALA A 331 -14.42 -2.44 -2.74
C ALA A 331 -13.41 -2.13 -3.85
N GLY A 332 -12.39 -1.36 -3.52
CA GLY A 332 -11.26 -1.00 -4.38
C GLY A 332 -9.95 -1.56 -3.81
N HIS A 333 -8.94 -0.70 -3.68
CA HIS A 333 -7.65 -0.90 -3.00
C HIS A 333 -6.66 -1.86 -3.68
N HIS A 334 -7.12 -3.00 -4.18
CA HIS A 334 -6.32 -3.85 -5.05
C HIS A 334 -6.62 -3.47 -6.48
N HIS A 335 -5.59 -3.17 -7.27
CA HIS A 335 -5.72 -2.57 -8.58
C HIS A 335 -5.97 -3.62 -9.67
N LEU A 336 -7.03 -4.40 -9.44
CA LEU A 336 -7.51 -5.50 -10.27
C LEU A 336 -9.03 -5.61 -10.15
N TYR A 337 -9.62 -6.48 -10.97
CA TYR A 337 -11.01 -6.89 -10.79
C TYR A 337 -11.08 -8.24 -10.10
N ALA A 338 -11.90 -8.39 -9.06
CA ALA A 338 -12.19 -9.70 -8.47
C ALA A 338 -13.69 -9.86 -8.17
N ARG A 339 -14.15 -11.11 -8.16
CA ARG A 339 -15.51 -11.48 -7.78
C ARG A 339 -15.52 -12.70 -6.87
N GLY A 340 -16.32 -12.63 -5.83
CA GLY A 340 -16.67 -13.78 -5.01
C GLY A 340 -18.12 -13.77 -4.52
N GLN A 341 -18.48 -14.81 -3.77
CA GLN A 341 -19.81 -15.03 -3.21
C GLN A 341 -19.70 -15.49 -1.75
N PHE A 342 -20.67 -15.11 -0.92
CA PHE A 342 -20.74 -15.65 0.44
C PHE A 342 -21.32 -17.07 0.42
N LYS A 343 -20.65 -18.05 1.04
CA LYS A 343 -21.06 -19.45 1.13
C LYS A 343 -22.45 -19.60 1.76
N ASP A 344 -22.66 -18.90 2.87
CA ASP A 344 -23.87 -19.04 3.70
C ASP A 344 -24.85 -17.87 3.58
N HIS A 345 -24.65 -16.97 2.60
CA HIS A 345 -25.56 -15.85 2.33
C HIS A 345 -25.71 -15.62 0.81
N PRO A 346 -26.91 -15.38 0.27
CA PRO A 346 -27.08 -15.05 -1.14
C PRO A 346 -26.65 -13.59 -1.41
N GLY A 347 -25.35 -13.37 -1.54
CA GLY A 347 -24.77 -12.09 -1.92
C GLY A 347 -23.36 -12.26 -2.49
N TYR A 348 -22.94 -11.27 -3.27
CA TYR A 348 -21.64 -11.19 -3.90
C TYR A 348 -20.75 -10.16 -3.20
N HIS A 349 -19.44 -10.31 -3.40
CA HIS A 349 -18.46 -9.26 -3.13
C HIS A 349 -17.58 -9.09 -4.37
N ILE A 350 -17.19 -7.85 -4.65
CA ILE A 350 -16.29 -7.54 -5.78
C ILE A 350 -15.19 -6.58 -5.34
N ILE A 351 -14.04 -6.71 -6.01
CA ILE A 351 -13.00 -5.68 -6.07
C ILE A 351 -13.09 -5.01 -7.44
N SER A 352 -13.17 -3.68 -7.46
CA SER A 352 -13.29 -2.83 -8.63
C SER A 352 -12.14 -1.80 -8.68
N GLY A 353 -10.91 -2.26 -8.44
CA GLY A 353 -9.73 -1.41 -8.52
C GLY A 353 -9.42 -1.01 -9.95
N GLY A 354 -9.86 0.19 -10.33
CA GLY A 354 -9.95 0.63 -11.72
C GLY A 354 -8.63 0.63 -12.45
N THR A 355 -7.75 1.61 -12.20
CA THR A 355 -6.53 1.83 -13.02
C THR A 355 -5.35 2.44 -12.28
N ALA A 356 -5.14 2.19 -10.99
CA ALA A 356 -4.00 2.76 -10.27
C ALA A 356 -2.69 2.04 -10.65
N TRP A 357 -1.78 1.81 -9.69
CA TRP A 357 -0.55 1.07 -9.93
C TRP A 357 -0.86 -0.34 -10.44
N PRO A 358 -0.29 -0.80 -11.56
CA PRO A 358 -0.64 -2.10 -12.11
C PRO A 358 -0.29 -3.22 -11.12
N GLN A 359 -1.24 -4.11 -10.86
CA GLN A 359 -1.09 -5.23 -9.94
C GLN A 359 -1.29 -6.55 -10.69
N TYR A 360 -0.24 -7.36 -10.79
CA TYR A 360 -0.21 -8.58 -11.58
C TYR A 360 0.02 -9.82 -10.73
N TRP A 361 -0.37 -10.98 -11.27
CA TRP A 361 -0.04 -12.27 -10.66
C TRP A 361 1.48 -12.42 -10.52
N GLY A 362 1.93 -12.83 -9.34
CA GLY A 362 3.32 -13.01 -8.91
C GLY A 362 4.05 -11.72 -8.55
N ASP A 363 3.35 -10.59 -8.43
CA ASP A 363 3.91 -9.37 -7.80
C ASP A 363 3.94 -9.48 -6.26
N SER A 364 3.18 -10.41 -5.68
CA SER A 364 3.15 -10.72 -4.24
C SER A 364 3.71 -12.10 -3.94
N GLY A 365 4.45 -12.23 -2.82
CA GLY A 365 4.82 -13.53 -2.26
C GLY A 365 3.68 -14.26 -1.55
N ASN A 366 2.54 -13.59 -1.32
CA ASN A 366 1.36 -14.15 -0.69
C ASN A 366 0.14 -14.08 -1.61
N GLU A 367 -0.07 -15.17 -2.34
CA GLU A 367 -1.26 -15.39 -3.16
C GLU A 367 -2.02 -16.60 -2.62
N THR A 368 -3.34 -16.49 -2.46
CA THR A 368 -4.17 -17.56 -1.87
C THR A 368 -5.48 -17.71 -2.63
N ASP A 369 -5.75 -18.92 -3.11
CA ASP A 369 -7.04 -19.31 -3.68
C ASP A 369 -8.08 -19.40 -2.56
N HIS A 370 -9.06 -18.50 -2.58
CA HIS A 370 -10.07 -18.42 -1.53
C HIS A 370 -11.36 -19.11 -1.96
N ALA A 371 -11.87 -20.04 -1.15
CA ALA A 371 -13.09 -20.79 -1.47
C ALA A 371 -14.38 -19.95 -1.62
N GLU A 372 -14.38 -18.67 -1.23
CA GLU A 372 -15.49 -17.73 -1.46
C GLU A 372 -15.20 -16.74 -2.60
N THR A 373 -14.02 -16.79 -3.23
CA THR A 373 -13.66 -16.03 -4.44
C THR A 373 -13.82 -16.95 -5.65
N GLN A 374 -14.50 -16.47 -6.68
CA GLN A 374 -14.66 -17.21 -7.94
C GLN A 374 -13.63 -16.79 -8.98
N GLY A 375 -13.08 -15.59 -8.86
CA GLY A 375 -12.02 -15.16 -9.75
C GLY A 375 -11.40 -13.83 -9.42
N SER A 376 -10.11 -13.70 -9.74
CA SER A 376 -9.34 -12.46 -9.70
C SER A 376 -8.62 -12.24 -11.03
N TRP A 377 -8.78 -11.06 -11.63
CA TRP A 377 -8.24 -10.70 -12.94
C TRP A 377 -7.44 -9.40 -12.86
N SER A 378 -6.14 -9.48 -13.16
CA SER A 378 -5.22 -8.33 -13.25
C SER A 378 -5.45 -7.46 -14.49
N ASN A 379 -6.67 -6.96 -14.65
CA ASN A 379 -7.12 -6.14 -15.76
C ASN A 379 -7.84 -4.89 -15.24
N PHE A 380 -7.65 -3.78 -15.95
CA PHE A 380 -8.38 -2.55 -15.73
C PHE A 380 -9.84 -2.74 -16.14
N ALA A 381 -10.76 -2.66 -15.19
CA ALA A 381 -12.17 -2.93 -15.43
C ALA A 381 -13.09 -1.93 -14.73
N TYR A 382 -14.29 -1.78 -15.28
CA TYR A 382 -15.42 -1.09 -14.67
C TYR A 382 -16.66 -1.98 -14.73
N GLN A 383 -17.64 -1.72 -13.87
CA GLN A 383 -18.86 -2.53 -13.83
C GLN A 383 -20.08 -1.67 -14.12
N ILE A 384 -21.02 -2.27 -14.86
CA ILE A 384 -22.39 -1.77 -14.99
C ILE A 384 -23.28 -2.68 -14.17
N ILE A 385 -23.96 -2.10 -13.19
CA ILE A 385 -24.89 -2.80 -12.30
C ILE A 385 -26.31 -2.40 -12.70
N GLU A 386 -27.17 -3.37 -13.02
CA GLU A 386 -28.60 -3.16 -13.29
C GLU A 386 -29.43 -3.84 -12.20
N ILE A 387 -30.29 -3.07 -11.55
CA ILE A 387 -31.40 -3.57 -10.76
C ILE A 387 -32.65 -3.48 -11.62
N ASP A 388 -33.22 -4.63 -11.95
CA ASP A 388 -34.53 -4.75 -12.55
C ASP A 388 -35.54 -5.06 -11.45
N ASN A 389 -36.32 -4.06 -11.06
CA ASN A 389 -37.30 -4.22 -9.99
C ASN A 389 -38.56 -4.97 -10.43
N VAL A 390 -38.83 -5.03 -11.74
CA VAL A 390 -39.96 -5.81 -12.29
C VAL A 390 -39.65 -7.28 -12.14
N THR A 391 -38.47 -7.70 -12.59
CA THR A 391 -38.07 -9.10 -12.45
C THR A 391 -37.57 -9.41 -11.06
N ARG A 392 -37.11 -8.44 -10.26
CA ARG A 392 -36.39 -8.59 -8.97
C ARG A 392 -34.98 -9.19 -9.15
N LYS A 393 -34.29 -8.74 -10.19
CA LYS A 393 -32.96 -9.22 -10.60
C LYS A 393 -31.92 -8.12 -10.44
N MET A 394 -30.79 -8.45 -9.80
CA MET A 394 -29.54 -7.71 -9.95
C MET A 394 -28.69 -8.39 -11.02
N LYS A 395 -28.13 -7.63 -11.96
CA LYS A 395 -27.13 -8.11 -12.91
C LYS A 395 -25.92 -7.18 -12.88
N VAL A 396 -24.72 -7.74 -12.86
CA VAL A 396 -23.46 -7.00 -12.91
C VAL A 396 -22.67 -7.48 -14.11
N GLN A 397 -22.23 -6.54 -14.94
CA GLN A 397 -21.40 -6.81 -16.11
C GLN A 397 -20.09 -6.03 -15.99
N SER A 398 -18.97 -6.74 -16.03
CA SER A 398 -17.63 -6.19 -15.85
C SER A 398 -16.95 -6.12 -17.21
N TYR A 399 -16.55 -4.93 -17.62
CA TYR A 399 -15.91 -4.69 -18.91
C TYR A 399 -14.49 -4.19 -18.71
N THR A 400 -13.56 -4.66 -19.54
CA THR A 400 -12.15 -4.32 -19.44
C THR A 400 -11.62 -3.54 -20.65
N ILE A 401 -10.66 -2.65 -20.37
CA ILE A 401 -9.78 -2.01 -21.35
C ILE A 401 -8.40 -2.67 -21.44
N GLY A 402 -8.22 -3.82 -20.78
CA GLY A 402 -6.99 -4.60 -20.76
C GLY A 402 -6.08 -4.26 -19.58
N SER A 403 -4.78 -4.44 -19.77
CA SER A 403 -3.70 -4.16 -18.84
C SER A 403 -2.70 -3.18 -19.48
N LEU A 404 -1.55 -2.95 -18.83
CA LEU A 404 -0.42 -2.29 -19.52
C LEU A 404 0.28 -3.22 -20.52
N ASP A 405 0.20 -4.53 -20.33
CA ASP A 405 0.81 -5.52 -21.22
C ASP A 405 -0.04 -5.74 -22.48
N LYS A 406 -1.38 -5.67 -22.35
CA LYS A 406 -2.34 -5.94 -23.42
C LYS A 406 -3.56 -5.05 -23.35
N THR A 407 -3.70 -4.16 -24.33
CA THR A 407 -4.90 -3.31 -24.46
C THR A 407 -6.10 -4.11 -25.00
N LYS A 408 -7.28 -3.91 -24.40
CA LYS A 408 -8.57 -4.46 -24.84
C LYS A 408 -9.54 -3.29 -25.08
N ASN A 409 -10.60 -3.50 -25.86
CA ASN A 409 -11.59 -2.46 -26.14
C ASN A 409 -12.98 -2.90 -25.65
N ASN A 410 -13.31 -2.56 -24.41
CA ASN A 410 -14.65 -2.76 -23.86
C ASN A 410 -15.12 -4.22 -23.96
N VAL A 411 -14.19 -5.15 -23.72
CA VAL A 411 -14.43 -6.61 -23.73
C VAL A 411 -15.18 -6.98 -22.46
N LEU A 412 -16.23 -7.78 -22.58
CA LEU A 412 -16.90 -8.36 -21.41
C LEU A 412 -15.93 -9.33 -20.74
N LEU A 413 -15.48 -8.98 -19.54
CA LEU A 413 -14.55 -9.78 -18.75
C LEU A 413 -15.31 -10.81 -17.90
N ASP A 414 -16.43 -10.39 -17.31
CA ASP A 414 -17.20 -11.20 -16.38
C ASP A 414 -18.67 -10.72 -16.30
N GLU A 415 -19.57 -11.64 -15.95
CA GLU A 415 -20.99 -11.36 -15.76
C GLU A 415 -21.59 -12.29 -14.69
N PHE A 416 -22.34 -11.69 -13.76
CA PHE A 416 -23.08 -12.45 -12.75
C PHE A 416 -24.42 -11.78 -12.41
N HIS A 417 -25.31 -12.53 -11.77
CA HIS A 417 -26.61 -12.03 -11.39
C HIS A 417 -27.13 -12.63 -10.09
N LEU A 418 -28.12 -11.96 -9.50
CA LEU A 418 -28.88 -12.47 -8.37
C LEU A 418 -30.36 -12.19 -8.60
N GLN A 419 -31.17 -13.26 -8.64
CA GLN A 419 -32.62 -13.18 -8.72
C GLN A 419 -33.22 -13.42 -7.33
N ARG A 420 -34.06 -12.54 -6.79
CA ARG A 420 -34.61 -12.73 -5.43
C ARG A 420 -35.90 -13.56 -5.36
N ASN A 421 -36.74 -13.48 -6.37
CA ASN A 421 -37.99 -14.24 -6.53
C ASN A 421 -37.75 -15.49 -7.39
N GLY A 422 -37.18 -16.54 -6.80
CA GLY A 422 -36.91 -17.78 -7.52
C GLY A 422 -37.10 -19.02 -6.66
N VAL A 423 -37.27 -20.16 -7.32
CA VAL A 423 -37.34 -21.47 -6.67
C VAL A 423 -35.91 -22.03 -6.55
N ALA A 424 -35.60 -22.61 -5.40
CA ALA A 424 -34.33 -23.28 -5.16
C ALA A 424 -34.14 -24.48 -6.12
N PRO A 425 -32.89 -24.89 -6.41
CA PRO A 425 -32.64 -26.07 -7.23
C PRO A 425 -33.22 -27.34 -6.62
N ASN A 426 -33.45 -28.35 -7.45
CA ASN A 426 -33.92 -29.65 -6.99
C ASN A 426 -32.89 -30.27 -6.03
N LYS A 427 -33.40 -30.99 -5.04
CA LYS A 427 -32.57 -31.74 -4.10
C LYS A 427 -31.76 -32.81 -4.87
N PRO A 428 -30.42 -32.82 -4.75
CA PRO A 428 -29.60 -33.82 -5.43
C PRO A 428 -29.58 -35.16 -4.68
N SER A 429 -28.97 -36.18 -5.30
CA SER A 429 -28.64 -37.47 -4.68
C SER A 429 -27.16 -37.84 -4.90
N ILE A 430 -26.67 -38.83 -4.15
CA ILE A 430 -25.40 -39.51 -4.46
C ILE A 430 -25.77 -40.74 -5.32
N VAL A 431 -25.28 -40.80 -6.56
CA VAL A 431 -25.74 -41.78 -7.56
C VAL A 431 -24.98 -43.11 -7.51
N ASN A 432 -23.81 -43.13 -6.88
CA ASN A 432 -22.97 -44.32 -6.71
C ASN A 432 -22.79 -44.65 -5.22
N ALA A 433 -23.87 -44.60 -4.46
CA ALA A 433 -23.86 -44.99 -3.06
C ALA A 433 -23.33 -46.43 -2.91
N PRO A 434 -22.27 -46.66 -2.11
CA PRO A 434 -21.70 -48.00 -1.96
C PRO A 434 -22.66 -48.92 -1.21
N SER A 435 -22.74 -50.18 -1.64
CA SER A 435 -23.57 -51.21 -1.00
C SER A 435 -22.87 -51.92 0.17
N GLY A 436 -21.63 -51.54 0.50
CA GLY A 436 -20.79 -52.13 1.53
C GLY A 436 -19.56 -51.28 1.85
N ALA A 437 -18.57 -51.86 2.54
CA ALA A 437 -17.35 -51.15 2.89
C ALA A 437 -16.54 -50.75 1.63
N VAL A 438 -16.03 -49.51 1.62
CA VAL A 438 -15.17 -48.98 0.57
C VAL A 438 -13.72 -48.97 1.06
N SER A 439 -12.79 -49.33 0.17
CA SER A 439 -11.37 -49.02 0.36
C SER A 439 -11.07 -47.66 -0.24
N LEU A 440 -10.19 -46.89 0.40
CA LEU A 440 -9.77 -45.58 -0.09
C LEU A 440 -8.53 -45.72 -0.99
N PRO A 441 -8.47 -45.03 -2.14
CA PRO A 441 -9.27 -43.88 -2.51
C PRO A 441 -10.64 -44.26 -3.10
N HIS A 442 -11.65 -43.41 -2.89
CA HIS A 442 -13.01 -43.62 -3.39
C HIS A 442 -13.63 -42.31 -3.91
N GLU A 443 -14.31 -42.37 -5.05
CA GLU A 443 -15.02 -41.23 -5.66
C GLU A 443 -16.52 -41.33 -5.39
N PHE A 444 -17.12 -40.27 -4.83
CA PHE A 444 -18.57 -40.10 -4.73
C PHE A 444 -19.07 -39.15 -5.80
N LYS A 445 -20.17 -39.51 -6.49
CA LYS A 445 -20.78 -38.75 -7.59
C LYS A 445 -22.15 -38.25 -7.18
N SER A 446 -22.40 -36.97 -7.38
CA SER A 446 -23.74 -36.39 -7.26
C SER A 446 -24.58 -36.67 -8.51
N SER A 447 -25.90 -36.61 -8.38
CA SER A 447 -26.82 -36.55 -9.51
C SER A 447 -26.55 -35.34 -10.40
N THR A 448 -26.98 -35.41 -11.66
CA THR A 448 -26.99 -34.22 -12.53
C THR A 448 -27.79 -33.10 -11.86
N TYR A 449 -27.28 -31.88 -11.98
CA TYR A 449 -27.99 -30.70 -11.53
C TYR A 449 -29.33 -30.53 -12.23
N ALA A 450 -30.36 -30.12 -11.49
CA ALA A 450 -31.67 -29.80 -12.03
C ALA A 450 -32.29 -28.61 -11.28
N SER A 451 -32.98 -27.74 -12.01
CA SER A 451 -33.61 -26.54 -11.45
C SER A 451 -35.00 -26.32 -12.04
N PRO A 452 -36.06 -26.17 -11.22
CA PRO A 452 -37.40 -25.83 -11.71
C PRO A 452 -37.46 -24.45 -12.37
N SER A 453 -36.53 -23.54 -12.01
CA SER A 453 -36.46 -22.19 -12.56
C SER A 453 -35.64 -22.11 -13.86
N GLY A 454 -34.94 -23.19 -14.24
CA GLY A 454 -34.02 -23.20 -15.37
C GLY A 454 -32.69 -22.45 -15.13
N GLU A 455 -32.48 -21.87 -13.94
CA GLU A 455 -31.20 -21.28 -13.54
C GLU A 455 -30.08 -22.33 -13.60
N ALA A 456 -28.90 -21.95 -14.10
CA ALA A 456 -27.75 -22.84 -14.19
C ALA A 456 -27.10 -23.08 -12.81
N TYR A 457 -26.36 -24.18 -12.69
CA TYR A 457 -25.56 -24.44 -11.49
C TYR A 457 -24.42 -23.43 -11.35
N ASN A 458 -24.05 -23.17 -10.12
CA ASN A 458 -22.92 -22.31 -9.76
C ASN A 458 -21.92 -23.01 -8.85
N SER A 459 -22.39 -23.82 -7.90
CA SER A 459 -21.51 -24.43 -6.91
C SER A 459 -22.07 -25.72 -6.37
N THR A 460 -21.19 -26.56 -5.83
CA THR A 460 -21.56 -27.71 -5.01
C THR A 460 -20.91 -27.61 -3.64
N GLN A 461 -21.53 -28.26 -2.66
CA GLN A 461 -20.89 -28.51 -1.39
C GLN A 461 -21.06 -29.96 -1.02
N PHE A 462 -19.94 -30.64 -0.80
CA PHE A 462 -19.90 -31.99 -0.26
C PHE A 462 -19.49 -31.95 1.19
N GLN A 463 -20.16 -32.73 2.00
CA GLN A 463 -19.76 -32.95 3.38
C GLN A 463 -19.62 -34.44 3.64
N VAL A 464 -18.53 -34.82 4.30
CA VAL A 464 -18.35 -36.14 4.90
C VAL A 464 -18.22 -35.95 6.40
N SER A 465 -18.96 -36.74 7.16
CA SER A 465 -18.99 -36.66 8.61
C SER A 465 -18.89 -38.04 9.23
N ALA A 466 -18.29 -38.11 10.42
CA ALA A 466 -18.38 -39.30 11.27
C ALA A 466 -19.75 -39.43 11.97
N SER A 467 -20.63 -38.41 11.84
CA SER A 467 -21.97 -38.38 12.42
C SER A 467 -23.05 -38.19 11.34
N SER A 468 -24.18 -38.90 11.48
CA SER A 468 -25.33 -38.76 10.59
C SER A 468 -26.01 -37.38 10.69
N SER A 469 -25.79 -36.65 11.79
CA SER A 469 -26.25 -35.27 11.96
C SER A 469 -25.32 -34.23 11.33
N PHE A 470 -24.15 -34.63 10.84
CA PHE A 470 -23.10 -33.76 10.31
C PHE A 470 -22.48 -32.79 11.33
N SER A 471 -22.57 -33.09 12.63
CA SER A 471 -21.92 -32.32 13.70
C SER A 471 -20.40 -32.55 13.80
N SER A 472 -19.88 -33.62 13.21
CA SER A 472 -18.44 -33.96 13.21
C SER A 472 -17.95 -34.09 11.77
N LEU A 473 -17.77 -32.96 11.09
CA LEU A 473 -17.27 -32.94 9.72
C LEU A 473 -15.82 -33.45 9.67
N ARG A 474 -15.53 -34.26 8.65
CA ARG A 474 -14.19 -34.72 8.27
C ARG A 474 -13.76 -34.09 6.95
N ILE A 475 -14.73 -33.83 6.07
CA ILE A 475 -14.56 -33.12 4.81
C ILE A 475 -15.72 -32.12 4.68
N ASP A 476 -15.42 -30.87 4.33
CA ASP A 476 -16.38 -29.83 3.93
C ASP A 476 -15.83 -29.13 2.69
N GLU A 477 -16.24 -29.59 1.51
CA GLU A 477 -15.67 -29.16 0.23
C GLU A 477 -16.67 -28.32 -0.55
N PHE A 478 -16.42 -27.02 -0.63
CA PHE A 478 -17.21 -26.04 -1.37
C PHE A 478 -16.47 -25.66 -2.65
N ARG A 479 -17.09 -25.88 -3.81
CA ARG A 479 -16.46 -25.66 -5.13
C ARG A 479 -17.43 -24.99 -6.10
N HIS A 480 -16.85 -24.24 -7.03
CA HIS A 480 -17.57 -23.44 -8.01
C HIS A 480 -17.42 -24.01 -9.43
N PHE A 481 -18.36 -23.68 -10.33
CA PHE A 481 -18.30 -24.14 -11.72
C PHE A 481 -17.12 -23.56 -12.52
N GLU A 482 -16.53 -22.48 -12.00
CA GLU A 482 -15.37 -21.75 -12.48
C GLU A 482 -14.51 -21.38 -11.27
N ASN A 483 -13.19 -21.34 -11.42
CA ASN A 483 -12.28 -20.79 -10.41
C ASN A 483 -11.10 -20.12 -11.13
N TYR A 484 -11.14 -18.79 -11.26
CA TYR A 484 -10.10 -18.02 -11.94
C TYR A 484 -9.00 -17.58 -10.97
N TYR A 485 -7.92 -18.37 -10.89
CA TYR A 485 -6.81 -18.14 -9.97
C TYR A 485 -5.46 -18.39 -10.64
N GLY A 486 -4.50 -17.48 -10.39
CA GLY A 486 -3.13 -17.60 -10.88
C GLY A 486 -2.93 -17.30 -12.38
N ARG A 487 -1.66 -17.32 -12.80
CA ARG A 487 -1.22 -16.97 -14.16
C ARG A 487 -1.76 -17.96 -15.21
N LYS A 488 -2.25 -17.44 -16.33
CA LYS A 488 -2.56 -18.23 -17.53
C LYS A 488 -1.40 -18.20 -18.51
N ASP A 489 -0.94 -19.38 -18.95
CA ASP A 489 0.14 -19.52 -19.96
C ASP A 489 1.42 -18.71 -19.62
N GLY A 490 1.71 -18.57 -18.32
CA GLY A 490 2.83 -17.76 -17.81
C GLY A 490 2.64 -16.24 -17.89
N LEU A 491 1.54 -15.75 -18.48
CA LEU A 491 1.21 -14.34 -18.55
C LEU A 491 0.73 -13.84 -17.18
N ARG A 492 1.26 -12.68 -16.77
CA ARG A 492 0.96 -12.08 -15.47
C ARG A 492 -0.36 -11.30 -15.44
N ASP A 493 -0.90 -10.94 -16.60
CA ASP A 493 -2.12 -10.13 -16.79
C ASP A 493 -3.34 -10.92 -17.31
N GLU A 494 -3.19 -12.24 -17.46
CA GLU A 494 -4.26 -13.17 -17.81
C GLU A 494 -4.37 -14.25 -16.71
N THR A 495 -5.60 -14.70 -16.45
CA THR A 495 -5.91 -15.58 -15.30
C THR A 495 -6.40 -16.94 -15.77
N GLN A 496 -5.89 -18.01 -15.16
CA GLN A 496 -6.25 -19.38 -15.48
C GLN A 496 -7.55 -19.75 -14.77
N ASP A 497 -8.50 -20.35 -15.49
CA ASP A 497 -9.61 -21.07 -14.85
C ASP A 497 -9.10 -22.45 -14.42
N ILE A 498 -8.73 -22.59 -13.15
CA ILE A 498 -8.29 -23.85 -12.55
C ILE A 498 -9.49 -24.74 -12.15
N GLY A 499 -10.70 -24.19 -12.18
CA GLY A 499 -11.96 -24.93 -11.95
C GLY A 499 -12.48 -25.63 -13.20
N LEU A 500 -12.03 -25.22 -14.39
CA LEU A 500 -12.48 -25.78 -15.66
C LEU A 500 -12.20 -27.29 -15.74
N GLY A 501 -13.27 -28.08 -15.88
CA GLY A 501 -13.15 -29.55 -15.94
C GLY A 501 -12.86 -30.24 -14.61
N ALA A 502 -12.76 -29.50 -13.49
CA ALA A 502 -12.46 -30.07 -12.16
C ALA A 502 -13.55 -31.03 -11.62
N GLY A 503 -14.71 -31.10 -12.28
CA GLY A 503 -15.76 -32.05 -11.95
C GLY A 503 -16.37 -31.79 -10.56
N ILE A 504 -16.93 -30.61 -10.34
CA ILE A 504 -17.47 -30.22 -9.03
C ILE A 504 -18.66 -31.07 -8.55
N PHE A 505 -19.21 -31.94 -9.39
CA PHE A 505 -20.22 -32.92 -9.02
C PHE A 505 -19.66 -34.20 -8.41
N ASN A 506 -18.33 -34.33 -8.29
CA ASN A 506 -17.67 -35.52 -7.75
C ASN A 506 -16.77 -35.15 -6.57
N LEU A 507 -16.80 -35.94 -5.50
CA LEU A 507 -15.87 -35.85 -4.37
C LEU A 507 -14.89 -37.02 -4.40
N ASN A 508 -13.60 -36.75 -4.46
CA ASN A 508 -12.55 -37.76 -4.37
C ASN A 508 -11.99 -37.82 -2.94
N ILE A 509 -12.22 -38.93 -2.23
CA ILE A 509 -11.62 -39.20 -0.93
C ILE A 509 -10.34 -39.99 -1.16
N ARG A 510 -9.19 -39.44 -0.76
CA ARG A 510 -7.85 -40.04 -0.95
C ARG A 510 -7.59 -41.18 0.04
N SER A 511 -6.61 -42.05 -0.25
CA SER A 511 -6.15 -43.08 0.69
C SER A 511 -5.78 -42.48 2.05
N ASN A 512 -6.18 -43.15 3.14
CA ASN A 512 -5.92 -42.75 4.54
C ASN A 512 -6.47 -41.39 4.96
N GLN A 513 -7.30 -40.75 4.14
CA GLN A 513 -7.93 -39.48 4.48
C GLN A 513 -9.07 -39.64 5.51
N LEU A 514 -9.70 -40.81 5.54
CA LEU A 514 -10.63 -41.22 6.59
C LEU A 514 -10.16 -42.53 7.17
N SER A 515 -10.39 -42.72 8.47
CA SER A 515 -10.09 -43.97 9.14
C SER A 515 -11.09 -45.08 8.81
N ASN A 516 -10.85 -46.32 9.25
CA ASN A 516 -11.81 -47.40 9.15
C ASN A 516 -13.04 -47.05 9.99
N GLY A 517 -14.18 -47.51 9.51
CA GLY A 517 -15.45 -47.30 10.18
C GLY A 517 -16.40 -46.45 9.36
N LYS A 518 -17.47 -46.06 10.03
CA LYS A 518 -18.68 -45.57 9.37
C LYS A 518 -18.65 -44.07 9.17
N TYR A 519 -19.02 -43.63 7.98
CA TYR A 519 -19.14 -42.24 7.60
C TYR A 519 -20.47 -41.97 6.90
N TYR A 520 -20.80 -40.69 6.87
CA TYR A 520 -22.00 -40.15 6.26
C TYR A 520 -21.60 -39.06 5.29
N ILE A 521 -22.12 -39.14 4.07
CA ILE A 521 -21.90 -38.15 3.03
C ILE A 521 -23.22 -37.51 2.60
N ARG A 522 -23.19 -36.20 2.38
CA ARG A 522 -24.27 -35.44 1.76
C ARG A 522 -23.72 -34.41 0.79
N VAL A 523 -24.54 -34.04 -0.18
CA VAL A 523 -24.23 -33.02 -1.18
C VAL A 523 -25.40 -32.04 -1.33
N ARG A 524 -25.10 -30.77 -1.62
CA ARG A 524 -26.08 -29.79 -2.10
C ARG A 524 -25.53 -29.05 -3.31
N HIS A 525 -26.42 -28.60 -4.18
CA HIS A 525 -26.10 -27.74 -5.34
C HIS A 525 -26.61 -26.32 -5.13
N ARG A 526 -25.88 -25.33 -5.64
CA ARG A 526 -26.24 -23.90 -5.69
C ARG A 526 -26.50 -23.47 -7.12
N ASP A 527 -27.51 -22.63 -7.34
CA ASP A 527 -27.71 -21.96 -8.65
C ASP A 527 -26.90 -20.66 -8.79
N LYS A 528 -26.88 -20.11 -10.01
CA LYS A 528 -26.25 -18.81 -10.32
C LYS A 528 -26.93 -17.62 -9.68
N SER A 529 -28.11 -17.77 -9.07
CA SER A 529 -28.74 -16.74 -8.22
C SER A 529 -28.44 -16.95 -6.73
N LEU A 530 -27.46 -17.79 -6.41
CA LEU A 530 -26.97 -18.06 -5.07
C LEU A 530 -27.93 -18.78 -4.13
N ARG A 531 -28.97 -19.45 -4.64
CA ARG A 531 -29.86 -20.30 -3.83
C ARG A 531 -29.30 -21.70 -3.70
N TRP A 532 -29.27 -22.20 -2.46
CA TRP A 532 -28.96 -23.60 -2.17
C TRP A 532 -30.19 -24.48 -2.33
N SER A 533 -30.02 -25.64 -2.97
CA SER A 533 -30.94 -26.76 -2.80
C SER A 533 -30.94 -27.27 -1.35
N ALA A 534 -31.98 -28.01 -0.98
CA ALA A 534 -31.91 -28.85 0.20
C ALA A 534 -30.76 -29.86 0.06
N TRP A 535 -30.13 -30.23 1.17
CA TRP A 535 -29.16 -31.32 1.20
C TRP A 535 -29.75 -32.63 0.65
N SER A 536 -28.93 -33.42 -0.02
CA SER A 536 -29.26 -34.77 -0.48
C SER A 536 -29.72 -35.65 0.69
N ASN A 537 -30.35 -36.78 0.37
CA ASN A 537 -30.44 -37.85 1.36
C ASN A 537 -29.01 -38.21 1.81
N VAL A 538 -28.86 -38.49 3.10
CA VAL A 538 -27.59 -38.88 3.69
C VAL A 538 -27.29 -40.30 3.22
N VAL A 539 -26.09 -40.50 2.66
CA VAL A 539 -25.58 -41.84 2.34
C VAL A 539 -24.61 -42.25 3.43
N GLN A 540 -24.84 -43.42 4.00
CA GLN A 540 -23.91 -44.08 4.91
C GLN A 540 -22.96 -44.96 4.10
N PHE A 541 -21.70 -45.00 4.48
CA PHE A 541 -20.73 -45.95 3.97
C PHE A 541 -19.73 -46.32 5.06
N ASP A 542 -19.12 -47.49 4.96
CA ASP A 542 -18.04 -47.90 5.86
C ASP A 542 -16.71 -47.82 5.09
N VAL A 543 -15.65 -47.38 5.73
CA VAL A 543 -14.28 -47.45 5.22
C VAL A 543 -13.62 -48.68 5.84
N SER A 544 -12.88 -49.45 5.04
CA SER A 544 -12.10 -50.60 5.51
C SER A 544 -10.75 -50.69 4.81
N GLY A 545 -9.74 -51.22 5.50
CA GLY A 545 -8.38 -51.32 4.96
C GLY A 545 -7.62 -49.98 4.92
N SER A 546 -8.11 -48.99 5.65
CA SER A 546 -7.43 -47.73 5.97
C SER A 546 -6.84 -47.78 7.39
N VAL A 547 -6.41 -46.63 7.95
CA VAL A 547 -6.03 -46.54 9.38
C VAL A 547 -7.29 -46.83 10.21
N ASP A 548 -7.28 -47.58 11.32
CA ASP A 548 -8.52 -47.68 12.14
C ASP A 548 -9.01 -46.31 12.52
N ALA A 549 -8.01 -45.43 12.72
CA ALA A 549 -8.08 -44.14 13.31
C ALA A 549 -6.62 -43.65 13.60
N ASP A 550 -6.20 -42.39 13.31
CA ASP A 550 -5.04 -41.74 13.97
C ASP A 550 -5.40 -40.95 15.26
N PRO A 551 -5.01 -41.32 16.50
CA PRO A 551 -5.55 -40.69 17.70
C PRO A 551 -5.30 -39.17 17.73
N THR A 552 -6.38 -38.41 17.66
CA THR A 552 -6.35 -36.96 17.62
C THR A 552 -7.08 -36.39 18.81
N LEU A 553 -6.67 -35.19 19.21
CA LEU A 553 -7.30 -34.43 20.26
C LEU A 553 -7.27 -32.97 19.81
N SER A 554 -8.41 -32.30 19.85
CA SER A 554 -8.53 -30.88 19.51
C SER A 554 -9.69 -30.24 20.26
N LEU A 555 -9.65 -28.92 20.33
CA LEU A 555 -10.67 -28.09 20.95
C LEU A 555 -11.19 -27.10 19.92
N ASN A 556 -12.45 -26.70 20.06
CA ASN A 556 -13.06 -25.66 19.23
C ASN A 556 -12.50 -24.25 19.52
N LYS A 557 -11.95 -24.05 20.73
CA LYS A 557 -11.29 -22.81 21.18
C LYS A 557 -10.15 -23.15 22.13
N THR A 558 -9.26 -22.19 22.37
CA THR A 558 -8.17 -22.30 23.37
C THR A 558 -8.49 -21.56 24.67
N SER A 559 -9.60 -20.81 24.72
CA SER A 559 -10.12 -20.14 25.92
C SER A 559 -11.64 -20.14 25.94
N PHE A 560 -12.22 -20.32 27.13
CA PHE A 560 -13.65 -20.47 27.35
C PHE A 560 -14.08 -19.72 28.62
N ASN A 561 -15.31 -19.20 28.67
CA ASN A 561 -15.91 -18.72 29.90
C ASN A 561 -16.28 -19.87 30.84
N THR A 562 -16.46 -19.59 32.14
CA THR A 562 -16.94 -20.61 33.07
C THR A 562 -18.33 -21.10 32.65
N ASN A 563 -18.52 -22.42 32.73
CA ASN A 563 -19.72 -23.10 32.24
C ASN A 563 -20.02 -22.90 30.74
N GLU A 564 -19.15 -22.23 29.99
CA GLU A 564 -19.20 -22.28 28.54
C GLU A 564 -18.97 -23.73 28.10
N ASN A 565 -19.71 -24.16 27.08
CA ASN A 565 -19.57 -25.50 26.57
C ASN A 565 -18.17 -25.67 25.96
N LEU A 566 -17.36 -26.50 26.62
CA LEU A 566 -16.06 -26.92 26.13
C LEU A 566 -16.22 -28.22 25.37
N GLU A 567 -15.96 -28.15 24.08
CA GLU A 567 -16.07 -29.31 23.21
C GLU A 567 -14.68 -29.90 22.95
N VAL A 568 -14.45 -31.10 23.49
CA VAL A 568 -13.26 -31.90 23.18
C VAL A 568 -13.59 -32.82 22.03
N SER A 569 -12.97 -32.55 20.89
CA SER A 569 -12.90 -33.50 19.79
C SER A 569 -11.77 -34.48 20.05
N TYR A 570 -12.10 -35.74 20.35
CA TYR A 570 -11.14 -36.83 20.28
C TYR A 570 -11.42 -37.63 19.02
N GLY A 571 -10.40 -37.89 18.24
CA GLY A 571 -10.50 -38.79 17.12
C GLY A 571 -9.71 -40.03 17.45
N TYR A 572 -10.17 -41.12 16.88
CA TYR A 572 -9.28 -42.12 16.41
C TYR A 572 -8.35 -42.80 17.45
N GLY A 573 -8.81 -42.98 18.68
CA GLY A 573 -8.16 -43.86 19.66
C GLY A 573 -8.36 -45.36 19.35
N PRO A 574 -7.65 -46.25 20.06
CA PRO A 574 -7.67 -47.71 19.85
C PRO A 574 -9.05 -48.37 20.07
N GLY A 575 -9.96 -47.70 20.78
CA GLY A 575 -11.35 -48.13 20.91
C GLY A 575 -11.60 -49.18 22.00
N ASN A 576 -10.73 -49.30 23.00
CA ASN A 576 -11.00 -50.18 24.12
C ASN A 576 -12.08 -49.58 25.05
N ALA A 577 -12.88 -50.45 25.69
CA ALA A 577 -13.97 -50.03 26.59
C ALA A 577 -13.53 -49.21 27.81
N LYS A 578 -12.23 -49.21 28.10
CA LYS A 578 -11.60 -48.51 29.21
C LYS A 578 -10.71 -47.36 28.75
N ASP A 579 -10.71 -47.00 27.48
CA ASP A 579 -10.06 -45.80 26.99
C ASP A 579 -10.81 -44.56 27.49
N TRP A 580 -10.13 -43.47 27.77
CA TRP A 580 -10.77 -42.31 28.40
C TRP A 580 -10.04 -41.03 28.10
N VAL A 581 -10.80 -39.93 28.11
CA VAL A 581 -10.26 -38.58 28.02
C VAL A 581 -10.39 -37.95 29.40
N GLY A 582 -9.27 -37.43 29.88
CA GLY A 582 -9.20 -36.71 31.14
C GLY A 582 -8.91 -35.24 30.91
N ILE A 583 -9.64 -34.40 31.64
CA ILE A 583 -9.27 -33.01 31.87
C ILE A 583 -8.54 -32.93 33.20
N TYR A 584 -7.36 -32.35 33.14
CA TYR A 584 -6.48 -32.17 34.28
C TYR A 584 -6.12 -30.70 34.40
N LYS A 585 -5.93 -30.23 35.64
CA LYS A 585 -5.30 -28.93 35.85
C LYS A 585 -3.85 -29.01 35.38
N LYS A 586 -3.34 -27.92 34.82
CA LYS A 586 -1.94 -27.81 34.39
C LYS A 586 -0.98 -28.22 35.52
N GLY A 587 0.04 -29.03 35.18
CA GLY A 587 1.03 -29.56 36.13
C GLY A 587 0.63 -30.85 36.86
N GLN A 588 -0.63 -31.28 36.76
CA GLN A 588 -1.03 -32.60 37.28
C GLN A 588 -0.46 -33.72 36.40
N VAL A 589 0.00 -34.79 37.05
CA VAL A 589 0.49 -36.00 36.38
C VAL A 589 -0.62 -37.04 36.39
N PRO A 590 -1.17 -37.42 35.22
CA PRO A 590 -2.14 -38.49 35.13
C PRO A 590 -1.61 -39.77 35.80
N GLY A 591 -2.40 -40.34 36.72
CA GLY A 591 -2.06 -41.57 37.46
C GLY A 591 -1.55 -41.38 38.87
N LEU A 592 -1.05 -40.18 39.20
CA LEU A 592 -0.72 -39.81 40.58
C LEU A 592 -1.88 -39.04 41.24
N VAL A 593 -2.72 -38.38 40.44
CA VAL A 593 -3.90 -37.65 40.88
C VAL A 593 -5.11 -37.98 40.00
N GLY A 594 -6.31 -37.85 40.56
CA GLY A 594 -7.56 -37.97 39.81
C GLY A 594 -7.75 -36.81 38.83
N SER A 595 -8.41 -37.08 37.70
CA SER A 595 -8.84 -36.07 36.73
C SER A 595 -9.87 -35.11 37.34
N THR A 596 -9.85 -33.85 36.90
CA THR A 596 -10.85 -32.85 37.30
C THR A 596 -12.23 -33.21 36.77
N LYS A 597 -12.26 -33.55 35.48
CA LYS A 597 -13.37 -34.17 34.81
C LYS A 597 -12.78 -35.23 33.90
N TRP A 598 -13.47 -36.33 33.75
CA TRP A 598 -13.12 -37.32 32.76
C TRP A 598 -14.38 -37.97 32.27
N SER A 599 -14.24 -38.63 31.15
CA SER A 599 -15.22 -39.59 30.70
C SER A 599 -14.48 -40.69 29.99
N TYR A 600 -14.97 -41.93 30.14
CA TYR A 600 -14.61 -42.97 29.18
C TYR A 600 -14.94 -42.48 27.79
N VAL A 601 -14.00 -42.68 26.87
CA VAL A 601 -14.31 -42.54 25.46
C VAL A 601 -15.10 -43.76 25.04
N ASN A 602 -15.85 -43.60 23.97
CA ASN A 602 -16.60 -44.73 23.43
C ASN A 602 -15.63 -45.75 22.79
N SER A 603 -16.11 -46.98 22.59
CA SER A 603 -15.35 -48.05 21.93
C SER A 603 -15.15 -47.84 20.42
N SER A 604 -15.47 -46.66 19.88
CA SER A 604 -15.25 -46.31 18.46
C SER A 604 -13.97 -45.49 18.23
N GLY A 605 -13.23 -45.19 19.29
CA GLY A 605 -12.00 -44.40 19.24
C GLY A 605 -12.23 -42.92 18.98
N THR A 606 -13.41 -42.48 18.52
CA THR A 606 -13.67 -41.13 18.02
C THR A 606 -14.95 -40.55 18.63
N GLY A 607 -14.95 -39.28 19.04
CA GLY A 607 -16.14 -38.61 19.55
C GLY A 607 -15.92 -37.18 20.02
N LEU A 608 -17.01 -36.58 20.49
CA LEU A 608 -17.01 -35.30 21.16
C LEU A 608 -17.36 -35.52 22.62
N LEU A 609 -16.59 -34.96 23.54
CA LEU A 609 -16.98 -34.86 24.93
C LEU A 609 -17.24 -33.39 25.23
N ASN A 610 -18.44 -33.10 25.71
CA ASN A 610 -18.74 -31.80 26.25
C ASN A 610 -18.44 -31.81 27.73
N PHE A 611 -17.64 -30.86 28.12
CA PHE A 611 -17.40 -30.57 29.51
C PHE A 611 -17.86 -29.14 29.76
N SER A 612 -18.34 -28.92 30.98
CA SER A 612 -18.47 -27.58 31.53
C SER A 612 -17.60 -27.55 32.78
N LEU A 613 -16.72 -26.58 32.85
CA LEU A 613 -15.89 -26.37 34.02
C LEU A 613 -16.41 -25.12 34.72
N ALA A 614 -16.90 -25.33 35.95
CA ALA A 614 -17.37 -24.25 36.81
C ALA A 614 -16.20 -23.51 37.49
N GLU A 615 -15.07 -24.20 37.64
CA GLU A 615 -13.86 -23.64 38.20
C GLU A 615 -13.00 -23.00 37.11
N SER A 616 -12.55 -21.78 37.39
CA SER A 616 -11.54 -21.08 36.58
C SER A 616 -10.17 -21.76 36.73
N GLY A 617 -9.39 -21.79 35.65
CA GLY A 617 -8.03 -22.31 35.70
C GLY A 617 -7.45 -22.69 34.34
N GLU A 618 -6.17 -23.05 34.36
CA GLU A 618 -5.49 -23.66 33.22
C GLU A 618 -5.62 -25.17 33.25
N TYR A 619 -5.99 -25.72 32.10
CA TYR A 619 -6.26 -27.12 31.94
C TYR A 619 -5.53 -27.67 30.72
N PHE A 620 -5.34 -28.98 30.73
CA PHE A 620 -5.11 -29.71 29.50
C PHE A 620 -6.10 -30.85 29.40
N VAL A 621 -6.36 -31.21 28.16
CA VAL A 621 -7.04 -32.45 27.83
C VAL A 621 -6.02 -33.45 27.32
N ALA A 622 -6.17 -34.70 27.77
CA ALA A 622 -5.33 -35.82 27.36
C ALA A 622 -6.17 -37.06 27.09
N PHE A 623 -5.69 -37.90 26.18
CA PHE A 623 -6.37 -39.10 25.72
C PHE A 623 -5.57 -40.35 26.12
N PHE A 624 -6.21 -41.31 26.79
CA PHE A 624 -5.60 -42.48 27.43
C PHE A 624 -6.25 -43.80 27.04
N GLU A 625 -5.48 -44.87 27.18
CA GLU A 625 -5.89 -46.23 26.85
C GLU A 625 -6.09 -47.13 28.08
N ASN A 626 -7.13 -47.98 28.08
CA ASN A 626 -7.29 -49.17 28.94
C ASN A 626 -7.22 -48.98 30.48
N ASN A 627 -7.88 -47.95 31.05
CA ASN A 627 -7.77 -47.54 32.47
C ASN A 627 -6.34 -47.20 32.91
N GLY A 628 -5.39 -47.25 31.98
CA GLY A 628 -4.03 -46.80 32.20
C GLY A 628 -3.91 -45.29 32.00
N TYR A 629 -2.72 -44.80 32.28
CA TYR A 629 -2.35 -43.39 32.13
C TYR A 629 -1.34 -43.17 31.00
N LYS A 630 -1.29 -44.10 30.04
CA LYS A 630 -0.49 -43.96 28.83
C LYS A 630 -1.22 -43.03 27.86
N GLU A 631 -0.61 -41.89 27.54
CA GLU A 631 -1.14 -40.92 26.58
C GLU A 631 -0.99 -41.44 25.14
N ILE A 632 -2.07 -41.36 24.36
CA ILE A 632 -2.15 -41.87 22.98
C ILE A 632 -2.33 -40.76 21.92
N ALA A 633 -2.54 -39.52 22.35
CA ALA A 633 -2.58 -38.32 21.50
C ALA A 633 -1.83 -37.18 22.21
N SER A 634 -1.36 -36.18 21.47
CA SER A 634 -0.73 -34.99 22.06
C SER A 634 -1.71 -34.21 22.94
N ARG A 635 -1.24 -33.74 24.10
CA ARG A 635 -2.04 -32.89 25.00
C ARG A 635 -2.45 -31.59 24.31
N VAL A 636 -3.65 -31.12 24.62
CA VAL A 636 -4.13 -29.80 24.20
C VAL A 636 -4.39 -28.96 25.44
N TYR A 637 -3.70 -27.83 25.56
CA TYR A 637 -3.82 -26.90 26.69
C TYR A 637 -4.83 -25.80 26.39
N PHE A 638 -5.56 -25.34 27.42
CA PHE A 638 -6.57 -24.29 27.28
C PHE A 638 -6.87 -23.59 28.61
N TRP A 639 -7.53 -22.43 28.50
CA TRP A 639 -8.01 -21.63 29.63
C TRP A 639 -9.52 -21.75 29.82
N VAL A 640 -9.97 -21.80 31.08
CA VAL A 640 -11.37 -21.57 31.45
C VAL A 640 -11.45 -20.46 32.48
N GLY A 641 -12.30 -19.46 32.23
CA GLY A 641 -12.47 -18.30 33.08
C GLY A 641 -12.88 -17.06 32.29
N ALA A 642 -12.76 -15.89 32.88
CA ALA A 642 -12.98 -14.64 32.15
C ALA A 642 -12.01 -14.52 30.95
N ILE A 643 -12.42 -13.91 29.84
CA ILE A 643 -11.57 -13.69 28.66
C ILE A 643 -11.29 -12.18 28.53
N PRO A 644 -10.03 -11.75 28.58
CA PRO A 644 -9.69 -10.33 28.59
C PRO A 644 -9.94 -9.68 27.23
N VAL A 645 -10.41 -8.43 27.25
CA VAL A 645 -10.49 -7.55 26.09
C VAL A 645 -9.53 -6.38 26.30
N LEU A 646 -8.51 -6.29 25.44
CA LEU A 646 -7.45 -5.29 25.50
C LEU A 646 -7.76 -4.13 24.55
N SER A 647 -7.34 -2.93 24.93
CA SER A 647 -7.40 -1.72 24.11
C SER A 647 -6.23 -0.78 24.42
N SER A 648 -5.88 0.06 23.46
CA SER A 648 -4.88 1.12 23.61
C SER A 648 -5.56 2.46 23.37
N ALA A 649 -5.16 3.49 24.11
CA ALA A 649 -5.68 4.84 23.92
C ALA A 649 -5.23 5.47 22.59
N LYS A 650 -4.07 5.06 22.09
CA LYS A 650 -3.48 5.51 20.83
C LYS A 650 -2.87 4.33 20.06
N ASP A 651 -2.78 4.48 18.75
CA ASP A 651 -2.00 3.62 17.86
C ASP A 651 -0.52 4.08 17.77
N GLN A 652 -0.24 5.36 18.04
CA GLN A 652 1.11 5.94 18.04
C GLN A 652 1.41 6.74 19.32
N TYR A 653 2.57 6.45 19.92
CA TYR A 653 3.10 7.13 21.10
C TYR A 653 4.47 7.77 20.80
N ALA A 654 4.79 8.91 21.40
CA ALA A 654 6.12 9.50 21.31
C ALA A 654 7.16 8.69 22.10
N GLN A 655 8.44 8.80 21.76
CA GLN A 655 9.48 8.11 22.53
C GLN A 655 9.54 8.69 23.97
N GLY A 656 9.49 7.81 24.96
CA GLY A 656 9.41 8.20 26.38
C GLY A 656 7.99 8.55 26.85
N GLU A 657 7.02 8.67 25.93
CA GLU A 657 5.60 8.71 26.30
C GLU A 657 5.20 7.36 26.92
N GLU A 658 4.36 7.43 27.93
CA GLU A 658 3.83 6.25 28.59
C GLU A 658 2.72 5.62 27.75
N VAL A 659 2.85 4.33 27.46
CA VAL A 659 1.85 3.56 26.73
C VAL A 659 0.82 3.00 27.70
N ALA A 660 -0.45 3.36 27.50
CA ALA A 660 -1.55 2.91 28.33
C ALA A 660 -2.32 1.77 27.63
N ILE A 661 -2.26 0.55 28.18
CA ILE A 661 -3.04 -0.59 27.73
C ILE A 661 -4.15 -0.86 28.74
N ALA A 662 -5.37 -0.55 28.34
CA ALA A 662 -6.56 -0.84 29.12
C ALA A 662 -7.02 -2.28 28.83
N TYR A 663 -7.51 -2.95 29.87
CA TYR A 663 -8.12 -4.26 29.75
C TYR A 663 -9.39 -4.34 30.58
N THR A 664 -10.30 -5.19 30.14
CA THR A 664 -11.54 -5.54 30.84
C THR A 664 -11.73 -7.05 30.81
N SER A 665 -12.57 -7.59 31.70
CA SER A 665 -12.89 -9.02 31.78
C SER A 665 -11.65 -9.93 31.92
N ALA A 666 -10.58 -9.43 32.55
CA ALA A 666 -9.40 -10.23 32.82
C ALA A 666 -9.65 -11.25 33.94
N PRO A 667 -9.12 -12.49 33.82
CA PRO A 667 -9.05 -13.44 34.93
C PRO A 667 -8.41 -12.86 36.19
N ALA A 668 -7.33 -12.09 36.00
CA ALA A 668 -6.55 -11.48 37.06
C ALA A 668 -5.98 -12.47 38.08
N ASN A 669 -5.49 -13.64 37.63
CA ASN A 669 -4.73 -14.51 38.52
C ASN A 669 -3.50 -13.76 39.03
N SER A 670 -3.00 -14.12 40.21
CA SER A 670 -1.91 -13.37 40.89
C SER A 670 -0.60 -13.27 40.08
N GLN A 671 -0.45 -14.13 39.07
CA GLN A 671 0.71 -14.19 38.19
C GLN A 671 0.37 -13.90 36.71
N ASP A 672 -0.85 -13.46 36.40
CA ASP A 672 -1.20 -13.03 35.05
C ASP A 672 -0.49 -11.73 34.71
N TRP A 673 -0.25 -11.53 33.42
CA TRP A 673 0.54 -10.40 32.96
C TRP A 673 0.18 -10.03 31.53
N ILE A 674 0.37 -8.75 31.21
CA ILE A 674 0.31 -8.28 29.82
C ILE A 674 1.75 -8.06 29.37
N GLY A 675 2.09 -8.72 28.27
CA GLY A 675 3.37 -8.60 27.59
C GLY A 675 3.27 -7.60 26.45
N ILE A 676 4.30 -6.79 26.30
CA ILE A 676 4.52 -5.92 25.16
C ILE A 676 5.62 -6.55 24.30
N TYR A 677 5.29 -6.93 23.07
CA TYR A 677 6.17 -7.62 22.14
C TYR A 677 6.44 -6.74 20.94
N LYS A 678 7.65 -6.80 20.39
CA LYS A 678 7.90 -6.22 19.07
C LYS A 678 7.13 -7.00 18.00
N VAL A 679 6.69 -6.32 16.94
CA VAL A 679 6.10 -7.01 15.78
C VAL A 679 7.13 -7.97 15.18
N GLY A 680 6.68 -9.17 14.82
CA GLY A 680 7.52 -10.27 14.33
C GLY A 680 8.07 -11.20 15.42
N VAL A 681 7.91 -10.84 16.70
CA VAL A 681 8.29 -11.72 17.82
C VAL A 681 7.18 -12.74 18.09
N ASP A 682 7.57 -14.00 18.20
CA ASP A 682 6.74 -15.09 18.71
C ASP A 682 6.89 -15.14 20.25
N PRO A 683 5.82 -14.87 21.03
CA PRO A 683 5.88 -14.86 22.49
C PRO A 683 6.40 -16.18 23.08
N ALA A 684 6.18 -17.31 22.41
CA ALA A 684 6.60 -18.61 22.91
C ALA A 684 8.11 -18.89 22.70
N LYS A 685 8.80 -18.08 21.90
CA LYS A 685 10.20 -18.30 21.50
C LYS A 685 11.13 -17.19 21.95
N ASP A 686 10.66 -15.94 21.90
CA ASP A 686 11.48 -14.77 22.23
C ASP A 686 10.89 -13.94 23.37
N ALA A 687 11.75 -13.13 24.00
CA ALA A 687 11.37 -12.34 25.17
C ALA A 687 10.46 -11.14 24.81
N TYR A 688 9.52 -10.85 25.71
CA TYR A 688 8.80 -9.57 25.73
C TYR A 688 9.78 -8.39 25.87
N THR A 689 9.38 -7.22 25.39
CA THR A 689 10.11 -5.96 25.60
C THR A 689 9.87 -5.40 26.99
N GLN A 690 8.60 -5.37 27.41
CA GLN A 690 8.20 -5.07 28.77
C GLN A 690 6.99 -5.91 29.12
N TRP A 691 6.73 -6.03 30.40
CA TRP A 691 5.56 -6.70 30.91
C TRP A 691 5.16 -6.08 32.22
N GLN A 692 3.88 -6.20 32.56
CA GLN A 692 3.38 -5.82 33.88
C GLN A 692 2.37 -6.84 34.36
N ARG A 693 2.35 -7.04 35.68
CA ARG A 693 1.30 -7.83 36.33
C ARG A 693 -0.06 -7.20 36.09
N VAL A 694 -1.01 -8.06 35.79
CA VAL A 694 -2.43 -7.73 35.80
C VAL A 694 -2.90 -7.65 37.25
N SER A 695 -3.76 -6.68 37.55
CA SER A 695 -4.34 -6.49 38.87
C SER A 695 -5.81 -6.11 38.75
N GLY A 696 -6.68 -6.97 39.28
CA GLY A 696 -8.13 -6.85 39.11
C GLY A 696 -8.60 -7.22 37.70
N ASN A 697 -9.92 -7.29 37.53
CA ASN A 697 -10.57 -7.73 36.30
C ASN A 697 -10.62 -6.66 35.19
N ALA A 698 -10.43 -5.40 35.55
CA ALA A 698 -10.33 -4.29 34.61
C ALA A 698 -9.39 -3.23 35.19
N ASN A 699 -8.42 -2.80 34.39
CA ASN A 699 -7.50 -1.74 34.76
C ASN A 699 -6.81 -1.19 33.52
N THR A 700 -5.91 -0.23 33.70
CA THR A 700 -5.00 0.26 32.66
C THR A 700 -3.57 0.10 33.13
N LEU A 701 -2.78 -0.73 32.43
CA LEU A 701 -1.34 -0.85 32.66
C LEU A 701 -0.61 0.23 31.86
N ARG A 702 0.50 0.72 32.42
CA ARG A 702 1.20 1.92 31.96
C ARG A 702 2.67 1.62 31.75
N PHE A 703 3.07 1.47 30.50
CA PHE A 703 4.42 1.07 30.10
C PHE A 703 5.24 2.32 29.71
N ALA A 704 6.14 2.73 30.59
CA ALA A 704 7.03 3.86 30.36
C ALA A 704 8.35 3.43 29.71
N ASN A 705 8.99 4.34 28.98
CA ASN A 705 10.32 4.14 28.41
C ASN A 705 10.44 2.92 27.48
N LEU A 706 9.35 2.54 26.80
CA LEU A 706 9.45 1.56 25.72
C LEU A 706 10.43 2.10 24.66
N PRO A 707 11.39 1.27 24.19
CA PRO A 707 12.24 1.65 23.09
C PRO A 707 11.43 1.99 21.86
N LYS A 708 12.06 2.70 20.94
CA LYS A 708 11.49 2.95 19.63
C LYS A 708 11.24 1.61 18.91
N GLY A 709 10.02 1.37 18.44
CA GLY A 709 9.60 0.06 17.93
C GLY A 709 8.13 -0.02 17.51
N TYR A 710 7.82 -1.00 16.67
CA TYR A 710 6.45 -1.47 16.43
C TYR A 710 6.13 -2.59 17.41
N TYR A 711 4.98 -2.51 18.06
CA TYR A 711 4.62 -3.37 19.16
C TYR A 711 3.21 -3.95 19.03
N TYR A 712 2.98 -5.03 19.75
CA TYR A 712 1.65 -5.46 20.15
C TYR A 712 1.62 -5.85 21.63
N ALA A 713 0.47 -5.62 22.26
CA ALA A 713 0.16 -6.11 23.60
C ALA A 713 -0.64 -7.41 23.52
N ALA A 714 -0.30 -8.37 24.38
CA ALA A 714 -0.98 -9.64 24.54
C ALA A 714 -1.12 -9.98 26.04
N TYR A 715 -2.21 -10.65 26.42
CA TYR A 715 -2.46 -11.09 27.79
C TYR A 715 -2.02 -12.54 27.96
N HIS A 716 -1.25 -12.80 29.02
CA HIS A 716 -0.70 -14.10 29.34
C HIS A 716 -1.05 -14.55 30.76
N LEU A 717 -1.18 -15.86 30.93
CA LEU A 717 -1.55 -16.48 32.19
C LEU A 717 -0.33 -16.82 33.02
N ASN A 718 -0.47 -16.76 34.35
CA ASN A 718 0.35 -17.48 35.33
C ASN A 718 1.89 -17.55 35.12
N ASN A 719 2.54 -16.48 34.67
CA ASN A 719 3.97 -16.46 34.28
C ASN A 719 4.37 -17.39 33.14
N ASP A 720 3.42 -17.94 32.40
CA ASP A 720 3.67 -18.63 31.14
C ASP A 720 3.34 -17.72 29.95
N TYR A 721 3.48 -18.26 28.74
CA TYR A 721 3.20 -17.57 27.49
C TYR A 721 1.86 -17.98 26.86
N THR A 722 0.95 -18.59 27.65
CA THR A 722 -0.39 -18.95 27.20
C THR A 722 -1.20 -17.68 26.97
N GLU A 723 -1.39 -17.33 25.71
CA GLU A 723 -2.12 -16.13 25.31
C GLU A 723 -3.63 -16.36 25.30
N ILE A 724 -4.39 -15.41 25.84
CA ILE A 724 -5.85 -15.37 25.76
C ILE A 724 -6.35 -13.96 25.40
N GLY A 725 -7.51 -13.86 24.74
CA GLY A 725 -8.08 -12.57 24.33
C GLY A 725 -7.52 -12.02 23.01
N ASN A 726 -7.70 -10.72 22.76
CA ASN A 726 -7.25 -10.04 21.54
C ASN A 726 -5.85 -9.42 21.68
N ARG A 727 -5.11 -9.35 20.58
CA ARG A 727 -3.89 -8.52 20.49
C ARG A 727 -4.24 -7.06 20.18
N VAL A 728 -3.42 -6.13 20.68
CA VAL A 728 -3.53 -4.70 20.38
C VAL A 728 -2.21 -4.19 19.82
N LYS A 729 -2.18 -3.75 18.56
CA LYS A 729 -0.98 -3.18 17.92
C LYS A 729 -0.83 -1.68 18.21
N PHE A 730 0.40 -1.22 18.39
CA PHE A 730 0.75 0.21 18.52
C PHE A 730 2.24 0.44 18.18
N GLN A 731 2.67 1.69 18.03
CA GLN A 731 4.07 2.04 17.81
C GLN A 731 4.58 3.07 18.82
N VAL A 732 5.89 3.02 19.09
CA VAL A 732 6.59 4.00 19.93
C VAL A 732 7.67 4.69 19.09
N GLY A 733 7.56 6.01 18.97
CA GLY A 733 8.42 6.83 18.13
C GLY A 733 7.97 6.90 16.66
N THR A 734 8.80 7.56 15.87
CA THR A 734 8.67 7.71 14.41
C THR A 734 9.95 7.26 13.74
N GLN A 735 9.91 6.90 12.45
CA GLN A 735 11.07 6.40 11.70
C GLN A 735 11.77 5.19 12.38
N ILE A 736 10.97 4.24 12.90
CA ILE A 736 11.40 3.08 13.68
C ILE A 736 12.34 2.15 12.90
N THR A 737 12.04 1.95 11.63
CA THR A 737 12.75 1.04 10.75
C THR A 737 14.14 1.56 10.45
N SER A 738 15.13 0.66 10.48
CA SER A 738 16.47 0.96 10.00
C SER A 738 16.68 0.33 8.63
N ILE A 739 17.17 1.11 7.68
CA ILE A 739 17.65 0.62 6.39
C ILE A 739 19.12 0.98 6.19
N SER A 740 19.85 0.11 5.49
CA SER A 740 21.25 0.32 5.08
C SER A 740 21.51 -0.26 3.70
N LEU A 741 22.47 0.31 3.00
CA LEU A 741 22.95 -0.15 1.71
C LEU A 741 24.32 -0.83 1.83
N ASP A 742 24.64 -1.75 0.92
CA ASP A 742 25.97 -2.36 0.85
C ASP A 742 27.05 -1.39 0.38
N LYS A 743 26.68 -0.36 -0.40
CA LYS A 743 27.57 0.70 -0.90
C LYS A 743 26.89 2.06 -0.82
N THR A 744 27.70 3.11 -0.94
CA THR A 744 27.22 4.51 -1.07
C THR A 744 27.48 5.10 -2.44
N LYS A 745 28.15 4.35 -3.32
CA LYS A 745 28.46 4.69 -4.70
C LYS A 745 28.22 3.48 -5.59
N TYR A 746 27.43 3.67 -6.63
CA TYR A 746 27.06 2.63 -7.58
C TYR A 746 27.33 3.13 -9.00
N LYS A 747 27.61 2.21 -9.92
CA LYS A 747 27.54 2.49 -11.35
C LYS A 747 26.08 2.54 -11.79
N LEU A 748 25.84 3.22 -12.91
CA LEU A 748 24.57 3.07 -13.62
C LEU A 748 24.27 1.58 -13.84
N LYS A 749 23.03 1.19 -13.51
CA LYS A 749 22.52 -0.19 -13.60
C LYS A 749 23.25 -1.23 -12.72
N GLU A 750 24.02 -0.80 -11.72
CA GLU A 750 24.58 -1.71 -10.72
C GLU A 750 23.54 -2.05 -9.64
N PRO A 751 23.30 -3.33 -9.31
CA PRO A 751 22.34 -3.72 -8.27
C PRO A 751 22.59 -3.05 -6.91
N ILE A 752 21.52 -2.62 -6.26
CA ILE A 752 21.56 -1.96 -4.95
C ILE A 752 21.05 -2.94 -3.90
N ASN A 753 21.92 -3.47 -3.05
CA ASN A 753 21.53 -4.39 -1.98
C ASN A 753 21.15 -3.61 -0.72
N ILE A 754 19.99 -3.96 -0.17
CA ILE A 754 19.36 -3.25 0.94
C ILE A 754 19.14 -4.23 2.08
N THR A 755 19.58 -3.85 3.27
CA THR A 755 19.26 -4.54 4.51
C THR A 755 18.29 -3.68 5.31
N PHE A 756 17.23 -4.29 5.83
CA PHE A 756 16.20 -3.63 6.63
C PHE A 756 15.90 -4.39 7.91
N ALA A 757 15.49 -3.67 8.96
CA ALA A 757 15.11 -4.25 10.25
C ALA A 757 14.11 -3.38 11.00
N ASN A 758 13.34 -3.99 11.90
CA ASN A 758 12.27 -3.36 12.68
C ASN A 758 11.20 -2.72 11.77
N THR A 759 10.72 -3.47 10.77
CA THR A 759 9.60 -3.02 9.94
C THR A 759 8.26 -3.27 10.66
N PRO A 760 7.16 -2.58 10.26
CA PRO A 760 5.80 -2.80 10.76
C PRO A 760 5.25 -4.20 10.49
N GLY A 761 5.79 -4.91 9.49
CA GLY A 761 5.36 -6.25 9.12
C GLY A 761 4.02 -6.29 8.38
N ILE A 762 3.78 -5.30 7.50
CA ILE A 762 2.58 -5.20 6.67
C ILE A 762 2.97 -5.54 5.22
N GLU A 763 2.17 -6.35 4.51
CA GLU A 763 2.54 -6.88 3.18
C GLU A 763 2.89 -5.79 2.16
N LYS A 764 2.15 -4.69 2.21
CA LYS A 764 2.34 -3.49 1.39
C LYS A 764 3.34 -2.49 1.98
N ASP A 765 4.19 -2.91 2.89
CA ASP A 765 5.38 -2.15 3.24
C ASP A 765 6.34 -2.12 2.04
N TRP A 766 6.87 -0.93 1.71
CA TRP A 766 7.65 -0.74 0.49
C TRP A 766 8.86 0.18 0.69
N LEU A 767 9.90 -0.05 -0.12
CA LEU A 767 11.10 0.78 -0.21
C LEU A 767 10.96 1.69 -1.42
N GLY A 768 11.14 3.00 -1.25
CA GLY A 768 11.13 3.99 -2.34
C GLY A 768 12.49 4.65 -2.52
N ILE A 769 12.93 4.78 -3.77
CA ILE A 769 14.09 5.58 -4.17
C ILE A 769 13.60 6.89 -4.77
N TYR A 770 14.26 7.99 -4.41
CA TYR A 770 14.02 9.34 -4.89
C TYR A 770 15.33 10.06 -5.18
N ARG A 771 15.29 11.16 -5.93
CA ARG A 771 16.48 12.00 -6.15
C ARG A 771 16.75 12.84 -4.91
N GLU A 772 18.01 13.22 -4.70
CA GLU A 772 18.36 14.11 -3.59
C GLU A 772 17.65 15.46 -3.75
N GLY A 773 16.84 15.82 -2.75
CA GLY A 773 16.04 17.04 -2.73
C GLY A 773 14.53 16.81 -2.92
N ASP A 774 14.14 15.64 -3.41
CA ASP A 774 12.73 15.27 -3.58
C ASP A 774 12.05 15.05 -2.22
N VAL A 775 10.76 15.39 -2.16
CA VAL A 775 9.85 15.13 -1.03
C VAL A 775 8.86 14.03 -1.47
N PRO A 776 8.89 12.86 -0.80
CA PRO A 776 7.92 11.78 -1.07
C PRO A 776 6.46 12.27 -1.01
N GLY A 777 5.65 11.78 -1.94
CA GLY A 777 4.25 12.20 -2.09
C GLY A 777 4.05 13.61 -2.68
N ARG A 778 5.13 14.29 -3.10
CA ARG A 778 5.07 15.59 -3.79
C ARG A 778 5.82 15.57 -5.12
N GLU A 779 7.08 15.16 -5.10
CA GLU A 779 7.87 14.93 -6.29
C GLU A 779 7.72 13.47 -6.78
N GLU A 780 8.03 13.21 -8.05
CA GLU A 780 7.85 11.87 -8.63
C GLU A 780 8.81 10.86 -7.98
N LEU A 781 8.25 9.71 -7.64
CA LEU A 781 9.00 8.55 -7.16
C LEU A 781 9.92 8.01 -8.27
N PHE A 782 11.18 7.69 -7.94
CA PHE A 782 12.08 7.10 -8.93
C PHE A 782 11.86 5.60 -9.14
N THR A 783 11.79 4.82 -8.06
CA THR A 783 11.39 3.41 -8.09
C THR A 783 10.86 2.99 -6.73
N TYR A 784 10.06 1.93 -6.68
CA TYR A 784 9.70 1.26 -5.43
C TYR A 784 9.91 -0.25 -5.48
N LYS A 785 9.91 -0.91 -4.32
CA LYS A 785 9.85 -2.37 -4.21
C LYS A 785 9.17 -2.78 -2.90
N TYR A 786 8.15 -3.65 -3.00
CA TYR A 786 7.57 -4.36 -1.86
C TYR A 786 8.47 -5.50 -1.40
N PHE A 787 8.33 -5.91 -0.14
CA PHE A 787 9.10 -7.01 0.47
C PHE A 787 8.25 -7.88 1.41
N ASP A 788 6.96 -8.02 1.08
CA ASP A 788 6.03 -9.01 1.63
C ASP A 788 5.89 -8.98 3.17
N GLY A 789 5.96 -7.79 3.79
CA GLY A 789 5.76 -7.64 5.22
C GLY A 789 6.81 -8.32 6.10
N ALA A 790 8.00 -8.59 5.57
CA ALA A 790 9.11 -9.09 6.37
C ALA A 790 9.52 -8.06 7.44
N THR A 791 9.61 -8.47 8.70
CA THR A 791 9.99 -7.59 9.84
C THR A 791 11.48 -7.24 9.89
N GLN A 792 12.30 -8.03 9.19
CA GLN A 792 13.73 -7.86 8.98
C GLN A 792 14.18 -8.71 7.80
N GLY A 793 15.25 -8.33 7.11
CA GLY A 793 15.79 -9.09 6.00
C GLY A 793 16.66 -8.27 5.05
N THR A 794 16.92 -8.85 3.88
CA THR A 794 17.59 -8.19 2.77
C THR A 794 16.76 -8.26 1.51
N THR A 795 16.84 -7.24 0.66
CA THR A 795 16.28 -7.23 -0.69
C THR A 795 17.22 -6.46 -1.61
N THR A 796 16.99 -6.53 -2.92
CA THR A 796 17.86 -5.90 -3.92
C THR A 796 17.02 -5.14 -4.92
N ILE A 797 17.45 -3.94 -5.32
CA ILE A 797 16.94 -3.29 -6.54
C ILE A 797 17.87 -3.67 -7.69
N ASP A 798 17.34 -4.39 -8.69
CA ASP A 798 18.14 -5.00 -9.77
C ASP A 798 17.51 -4.94 -11.16
N GLY A 799 16.30 -4.39 -11.31
CA GLY A 799 15.68 -4.24 -12.62
C GLY A 799 16.44 -3.25 -13.49
N THR A 800 16.79 -3.69 -14.69
CA THR A 800 17.54 -2.91 -15.68
C THR A 800 16.67 -2.40 -16.83
N GLU A 801 15.38 -2.73 -16.80
CA GLU A 801 14.38 -2.49 -17.84
C GLU A 801 13.17 -1.77 -17.25
N GLY A 802 13.00 -0.49 -17.57
CA GLY A 802 11.90 0.34 -17.09
C GLY A 802 12.24 1.82 -17.13
N ASN A 803 11.21 2.65 -16.91
CA ASN A 803 11.37 4.10 -16.75
C ASN A 803 11.22 4.47 -15.27
N GLU A 804 11.65 5.68 -14.93
CA GLU A 804 11.44 6.30 -13.61
C GLU A 804 9.98 6.22 -13.16
N GLY A 805 9.73 5.62 -12.00
CA GLY A 805 8.41 5.36 -11.42
C GLY A 805 7.93 3.92 -11.59
N ALA A 806 8.62 3.07 -12.38
CA ALA A 806 8.34 1.64 -12.41
C ALA A 806 8.92 0.93 -11.17
N PRO A 807 8.32 -0.20 -10.72
CA PRO A 807 8.86 -0.98 -9.63
C PRO A 807 10.20 -1.63 -9.99
N ASN A 808 11.02 -1.81 -8.96
CA ASN A 808 12.31 -2.51 -8.98
C ASN A 808 13.31 -2.00 -10.04
N GLN A 809 13.37 -0.69 -10.31
CA GLN A 809 14.25 -0.12 -11.34
C GLN A 809 15.53 0.51 -10.79
N LEU A 810 16.65 0.19 -11.43
CA LEU A 810 17.94 0.82 -11.15
C LEU A 810 18.03 2.24 -11.72
N PRO A 811 18.70 3.17 -11.01
CA PRO A 811 19.00 4.49 -11.54
C PRO A 811 19.67 4.45 -12.92
N ILE A 812 19.02 5.09 -13.90
CA ILE A 812 19.49 5.20 -15.28
C ILE A 812 20.18 6.55 -15.57
N GLN A 813 20.18 7.47 -14.61
CA GLN A 813 20.86 8.76 -14.69
C GLN A 813 21.87 8.90 -13.56
N ALA A 814 23.05 9.43 -13.89
CA ALA A 814 24.03 9.77 -12.87
C ALA A 814 23.47 10.90 -11.99
N GLY A 815 23.69 10.80 -10.68
CA GLY A 815 23.08 11.72 -9.74
C GLY A 815 23.15 11.20 -8.32
N ARG A 816 22.62 12.02 -7.40
CA ARG A 816 22.49 11.66 -5.99
C ARG A 816 21.05 11.30 -5.69
N TYR A 817 20.88 10.21 -4.96
CA TYR A 817 19.59 9.62 -4.63
C TYR A 817 19.52 9.33 -3.14
N PHE A 818 18.32 9.08 -2.64
CA PHE A 818 18.12 8.44 -1.36
C PHE A 818 17.08 7.33 -1.46
N ILE A 819 17.22 6.33 -0.62
CA ILE A 819 16.20 5.30 -0.38
C ILE A 819 15.60 5.50 1.01
N VAL A 820 14.31 5.20 1.15
CA VAL A 820 13.55 5.25 2.40
C VAL A 820 12.42 4.22 2.38
N MET A 821 12.01 3.72 3.54
CA MET A 821 10.89 2.81 3.69
C MET A 821 9.60 3.56 4.05
N PHE A 822 8.49 3.10 3.48
CA PHE A 822 7.12 3.49 3.78
C PHE A 822 6.29 2.27 4.19
N THR A 823 5.11 2.53 4.76
CA THR A 823 4.24 1.47 5.27
C THR A 823 2.85 1.51 4.63
N ASP A 824 2.29 0.32 4.35
CA ASP A 824 0.89 0.12 3.94
C ASP A 824 0.43 1.06 2.81
N ASP A 825 1.16 1.05 1.68
CA ASP A 825 0.95 1.94 0.51
C ASP A 825 0.94 3.46 0.81
N SER A 826 1.34 3.87 2.02
CA SER A 826 1.39 5.27 2.40
C SER A 826 2.66 5.98 1.98
N TYR A 827 2.67 7.31 2.11
CA TYR A 827 3.87 8.14 2.07
C TYR A 827 4.42 8.46 3.47
N THR A 828 4.03 7.69 4.49
CA THR A 828 4.58 7.84 5.85
C THR A 828 5.98 7.25 5.90
N GLU A 829 7.00 8.10 5.96
CA GLU A 829 8.39 7.65 6.11
C GLU A 829 8.58 6.97 7.47
N VAL A 830 8.83 5.66 7.44
CA VAL A 830 9.02 4.83 8.63
C VAL A 830 10.47 4.45 8.89
N SER A 831 11.40 4.84 8.03
CA SER A 831 12.84 4.62 8.23
C SER A 831 13.70 5.88 8.16
N ASN A 832 15.00 5.73 8.47
CA ASN A 832 16.02 6.69 8.04
C ASN A 832 16.09 6.75 6.50
N ARG A 833 16.48 7.91 5.95
CA ARG A 833 16.89 8.03 4.54
C ARG A 833 18.35 7.61 4.40
N VAL A 834 18.68 6.80 3.40
CA VAL A 834 20.08 6.45 3.06
C VAL A 834 20.42 7.04 1.71
N TYR A 835 21.40 7.94 1.69
CA TYR A 835 21.84 8.64 0.49
C TYR A 835 22.95 7.87 -0.23
N PHE A 836 22.91 7.85 -1.55
CA PHE A 836 23.94 7.24 -2.40
C PHE A 836 24.14 8.03 -3.69
N GLU A 837 25.28 7.82 -4.33
CA GLU A 837 25.65 8.45 -5.61
C GLU A 837 25.69 7.38 -6.71
N VAL A 838 25.19 7.74 -7.89
CA VAL A 838 25.27 6.90 -9.08
C VAL A 838 26.11 7.62 -10.13
N SER A 839 27.17 6.96 -10.63
CA SER A 839 28.10 7.52 -11.62
C SER A 839 28.15 6.69 -12.90
N ALA A 840 28.52 7.34 -14.01
CA ALA A 840 28.71 6.69 -15.30
C ALA A 840 30.05 5.92 -15.41
N ALA A 841 31.04 6.25 -14.57
CA ALA A 841 32.36 5.61 -14.52
C ALA A 841 32.60 4.89 -13.19
N ASP A 842 33.57 3.97 -13.15
CA ASP A 842 33.96 3.26 -11.93
C ASP A 842 34.61 4.23 -10.93
N PRO A 843 34.04 4.40 -9.73
CA PRO A 843 34.62 5.27 -8.70
C PRO A 843 35.97 4.78 -8.16
N THR A 844 36.44 3.59 -8.59
CA THR A 844 37.73 2.99 -8.20
C THR A 844 38.82 3.06 -9.29
N ASP A 845 38.53 3.56 -10.49
CA ASP A 845 39.53 3.66 -11.56
C ASP A 845 40.57 4.76 -11.27
N PRO A 846 41.88 4.47 -11.38
CA PRO A 846 42.92 5.47 -11.19
C PRO A 846 42.88 6.53 -12.30
N VAL A 847 42.84 7.81 -11.92
CA VAL A 847 42.75 8.95 -12.87
C VAL A 847 44.14 9.26 -13.46
N ALA A 848 44.20 9.48 -14.77
CA ALA A 848 45.41 9.89 -15.46
C ALA A 848 45.95 11.23 -14.91
N SER A 849 47.27 11.33 -14.75
CA SER A 849 47.92 12.52 -14.22
C SER A 849 49.19 12.88 -14.99
N ILE A 850 49.52 14.17 -14.99
CA ILE A 850 50.75 14.71 -15.58
C ILE A 850 51.35 15.72 -14.60
N ARG A 851 52.68 15.71 -14.46
CA ARG A 851 53.43 16.65 -13.60
C ARG A 851 54.75 17.04 -14.23
N LEU A 852 55.22 18.23 -13.88
CA LEU A 852 56.52 18.77 -14.29
C LEU A 852 57.50 18.74 -13.12
N ASN A 853 58.79 18.58 -13.43
CA ASN A 853 59.83 18.65 -12.40
C ASN A 853 60.06 20.08 -11.86
N LYS A 854 59.68 21.13 -12.60
CA LYS A 854 59.79 22.54 -12.20
C LYS A 854 58.60 23.34 -12.76
N ALA A 855 58.40 24.55 -12.22
CA ALA A 855 57.39 25.50 -12.71
C ALA A 855 57.99 26.60 -13.61
N ALA A 856 59.31 26.72 -13.69
CA ALA A 856 60.03 27.68 -14.51
C ALA A 856 61.35 27.08 -15.02
N TYR A 857 61.70 27.37 -16.27
CA TYR A 857 62.87 26.83 -16.98
C TYR A 857 63.59 27.91 -17.79
N ALA A 858 64.90 27.81 -17.96
CA ALA A 858 65.64 28.69 -18.85
C ALA A 858 65.37 28.27 -20.31
N PRO A 859 65.55 29.16 -21.31
CA PRO A 859 65.55 28.76 -22.70
C PRO A 859 66.40 27.51 -22.94
N ASP A 860 65.82 26.50 -23.61
CA ASP A 860 66.43 25.21 -23.94
C ASP A 860 66.84 24.31 -22.75
N GLU A 861 66.50 24.70 -21.52
CA GLU A 861 66.57 23.83 -20.35
C GLU A 861 65.58 22.65 -20.52
N ASN A 862 66.00 21.47 -20.06
CA ASN A 862 65.21 20.26 -20.20
C ASN A 862 63.96 20.26 -19.28
N ILE A 863 62.78 20.19 -19.89
CA ILE A 863 61.47 20.14 -19.23
C ILE A 863 61.08 18.67 -19.09
N VAL A 864 61.13 18.15 -17.86
CA VAL A 864 60.80 16.75 -17.57
C VAL A 864 59.32 16.66 -17.21
N VAL A 865 58.55 15.99 -18.06
CA VAL A 865 57.16 15.64 -17.85
C VAL A 865 57.07 14.20 -17.36
N THR A 866 56.48 13.97 -16.19
CA THR A 866 56.08 12.62 -15.75
C THR A 866 54.58 12.46 -15.94
N TYR A 867 54.16 11.39 -16.61
CA TYR A 867 52.75 11.01 -16.74
C TYR A 867 52.51 9.67 -16.04
N ALA A 868 51.30 9.49 -15.50
CA ALA A 868 50.90 8.27 -14.84
C ALA A 868 49.41 7.95 -15.08
N ASN A 869 49.05 6.66 -15.02
CA ASN A 869 47.70 6.12 -15.25
C ASN A 869 47.06 6.58 -16.58
N GLY A 870 47.85 6.78 -17.63
CA GLY A 870 47.35 7.03 -18.98
C GLY A 870 46.61 5.82 -19.56
N LEU A 871 45.92 5.99 -20.69
CA LEU A 871 45.09 4.94 -21.29
C LEU A 871 45.90 3.84 -21.99
N GLY A 872 47.21 4.03 -22.15
CA GLY A 872 48.15 3.01 -22.64
C GLY A 872 48.08 2.74 -24.14
N ASN A 873 47.41 3.60 -24.91
CA ASN A 873 47.37 3.49 -26.36
C ASN A 873 48.67 4.07 -26.96
N ALA A 874 49.25 3.39 -27.95
CA ALA A 874 50.50 3.81 -28.61
C ALA A 874 50.43 5.19 -29.31
N LYS A 875 49.21 5.73 -29.48
CA LYS A 875 48.91 7.04 -30.06
C LYS A 875 48.51 8.08 -29.02
N ASP A 876 48.53 7.75 -27.73
CA ASP A 876 48.41 8.74 -26.66
C ASP A 876 49.64 9.63 -26.66
N TRP A 877 49.49 10.91 -26.32
CA TRP A 877 50.58 11.86 -26.49
C TRP A 877 50.50 13.05 -25.55
N VAL A 878 51.67 13.62 -25.23
CA VAL A 878 51.80 14.85 -24.45
C VAL A 878 52.22 15.99 -25.38
N GLY A 879 51.52 17.12 -25.28
CA GLY A 879 51.83 18.35 -26.00
C GLY A 879 52.17 19.50 -25.06
N ILE A 880 53.13 20.33 -25.48
CA ILE A 880 53.51 21.61 -24.87
C ILE A 880 52.95 22.74 -25.74
N TYR A 881 52.20 23.66 -25.12
CA TYR A 881 51.50 24.75 -25.80
C TYR A 881 51.82 26.09 -25.14
N LYS A 882 51.72 27.19 -25.88
CA LYS A 882 51.76 28.52 -25.26
C LYS A 882 50.46 28.76 -24.50
N LYS A 883 50.53 29.52 -23.42
CA LYS A 883 49.36 29.92 -22.65
C LYS A 883 48.43 30.75 -23.55
N GLY A 884 47.17 30.31 -23.64
CA GLY A 884 46.17 30.88 -24.54
C GLY A 884 45.93 30.07 -25.81
N ASP A 885 46.83 29.15 -26.17
CA ASP A 885 46.60 28.23 -27.29
C ASP A 885 45.48 27.23 -26.95
N THR A 886 44.71 26.87 -27.97
CA THR A 886 43.66 25.85 -27.91
C THR A 886 44.12 24.60 -28.66
N PRO A 887 44.40 23.47 -27.96
CA PRO A 887 44.79 22.22 -28.59
C PRO A 887 43.80 21.81 -29.69
N GLY A 888 44.32 21.45 -30.87
CA GLY A 888 43.53 21.06 -32.04
C GLY A 888 43.15 22.21 -32.97
N THR A 889 43.27 23.46 -32.51
CA THR A 889 43.18 24.65 -33.38
C THR A 889 44.54 25.26 -33.65
N GLN A 890 45.43 25.26 -32.65
CA GLN A 890 46.83 25.65 -32.79
C GLN A 890 47.75 24.43 -32.65
N TYR A 891 48.88 24.45 -33.36
CA TYR A 891 49.88 23.39 -33.24
C TYR A 891 50.62 23.49 -31.90
N ALA A 892 50.92 22.33 -31.31
CA ALA A 892 51.77 22.25 -30.13
C ALA A 892 53.16 22.82 -30.45
N THR A 893 53.74 23.56 -29.51
CA THR A 893 55.13 24.05 -29.59
C THR A 893 56.10 22.87 -29.66
N GLN A 894 55.84 21.82 -28.87
CA GLN A 894 56.45 20.51 -28.99
C GLN A 894 55.46 19.43 -28.57
N TRP A 895 55.62 18.21 -29.07
CA TRP A 895 54.80 17.08 -28.67
C TRP A 895 55.55 15.77 -28.82
N LYS A 896 55.16 14.75 -28.06
CA LYS A 896 55.68 13.39 -28.16
C LYS A 896 54.58 12.37 -27.83
N TYR A 897 54.58 11.24 -28.53
CA TYR A 897 53.79 10.06 -28.11
C TYR A 897 54.33 9.50 -26.80
N VAL A 898 53.43 8.94 -25.99
CA VAL A 898 53.78 8.19 -24.78
C VAL A 898 53.90 6.70 -25.08
N SER A 899 54.64 5.97 -24.24
CA SER A 899 54.83 4.53 -24.36
C SER A 899 54.32 3.84 -23.10
N GLY A 900 53.08 3.35 -23.13
CA GLY A 900 52.43 2.71 -21.99
C GLY A 900 51.62 3.68 -21.12
N THR A 901 51.19 3.22 -19.95
CA THR A 901 50.31 3.96 -19.03
C THR A 901 51.08 4.98 -18.19
N ASP A 902 52.37 4.77 -17.95
CA ASP A 902 53.21 5.58 -17.07
C ASP A 902 54.57 5.82 -17.70
N GLY A 903 55.16 7.00 -17.49
CA GLY A 903 56.49 7.25 -17.99
C GLY A 903 56.95 8.70 -17.84
N VAL A 904 58.09 8.98 -18.46
CA VAL A 904 58.76 10.29 -18.42
C VAL A 904 59.11 10.72 -19.84
N LEU A 905 58.81 11.98 -20.16
CA LEU A 905 59.13 12.62 -21.42
C LEU A 905 59.91 13.90 -21.18
N ASP A 906 60.86 14.17 -22.07
CA ASP A 906 61.69 15.37 -22.04
C ASP A 906 61.34 16.31 -23.19
N PHE A 907 61.18 17.60 -22.89
CA PHE A 907 60.90 18.65 -23.88
C PHE A 907 61.90 19.80 -23.74
N LYS A 908 62.08 20.59 -24.81
CA LYS A 908 62.91 21.81 -24.79
C LYS A 908 62.19 22.95 -25.48
N VAL A 909 62.13 24.12 -24.85
CA VAL A 909 61.50 25.30 -25.44
C VAL A 909 62.47 26.47 -25.36
N SER A 910 62.82 27.04 -26.52
CA SER A 910 63.82 28.10 -26.63
C SER A 910 63.22 29.50 -26.43
N ASN A 911 61.94 29.67 -26.71
CA ASN A 911 61.30 30.98 -26.66
C ASN A 911 60.74 31.27 -25.26
N GLU A 912 61.09 32.44 -24.72
CA GLU A 912 60.50 32.92 -23.47
C GLU A 912 58.97 33.04 -23.56
N GLY A 913 58.29 32.82 -22.44
CA GLY A 913 56.83 32.92 -22.36
C GLY A 913 56.20 32.00 -21.31
N GLU A 914 54.88 32.06 -21.21
CA GLU A 914 54.08 31.14 -20.39
C GLU A 914 53.55 29.99 -21.25
N TYR A 915 53.64 28.76 -20.75
CA TYR A 915 53.30 27.53 -21.45
C TYR A 915 52.49 26.58 -20.56
N PHE A 916 51.88 25.56 -21.17
CA PHE A 916 51.28 24.43 -20.45
C PHE A 916 51.58 23.09 -21.13
N ALA A 917 51.67 22.04 -20.31
CA ALA A 917 51.73 20.65 -20.75
C ALA A 917 50.37 19.98 -20.58
N ALA A 918 49.90 19.29 -21.62
CA ALA A 918 48.62 18.58 -21.63
C ALA A 918 48.79 17.15 -22.18
N PHE A 919 48.00 16.21 -21.66
CA PHE A 919 48.05 14.79 -22.00
C PHE A 919 46.75 14.36 -22.70
N PHE A 920 46.86 13.75 -23.87
CA PHE A 920 45.75 13.50 -24.80
C PHE A 920 45.62 12.03 -25.21
N GLU A 921 44.39 11.61 -25.52
CA GLU A 921 44.10 10.25 -26.00
C GLU A 921 44.18 10.11 -27.53
N ASN A 922 44.85 9.05 -28.00
CA ASN A 922 44.73 8.41 -29.32
C ASN A 922 44.66 9.37 -30.53
N ASN A 923 45.71 10.17 -30.76
CA ASN A 923 45.78 11.21 -31.81
C ASN A 923 44.69 12.31 -31.75
N GLY A 924 43.82 12.31 -30.74
CA GLY A 924 42.83 13.34 -30.48
C GLY A 924 43.38 14.47 -29.62
N TYR A 925 42.52 15.46 -29.36
CA TYR A 925 42.83 16.64 -28.52
C TYR A 925 42.00 16.70 -27.24
N LYS A 926 41.37 15.58 -26.84
CA LYS A 926 40.67 15.47 -25.57
C LYS A 926 41.69 15.24 -24.46
N GLU A 927 41.74 16.16 -23.50
CA GLU A 927 42.63 16.07 -22.34
C GLU A 927 42.15 15.00 -21.37
N ILE A 928 43.03 14.05 -21.04
CA ILE A 928 42.74 12.95 -20.11
C ILE A 928 43.29 13.21 -18.70
N ALA A 929 44.13 14.23 -18.54
CA ALA A 929 44.66 14.70 -17.26
C ALA A 929 44.55 16.22 -17.15
N SER A 930 44.53 16.75 -15.91
CA SER A 930 44.61 18.19 -15.69
C SER A 930 45.96 18.74 -16.20
N ARG A 931 45.93 19.73 -17.11
CA ARG A 931 47.14 20.36 -17.65
C ARG A 931 47.97 21.07 -16.59
N VAL A 932 49.28 21.19 -16.83
CA VAL A 932 50.23 21.82 -15.90
C VAL A 932 50.90 23.02 -16.56
N ASN A 933 50.80 24.18 -15.92
CA ASN A 933 51.36 25.43 -16.43
C ASN A 933 52.80 25.65 -15.95
N PHE A 934 53.64 26.28 -16.78
CA PHE A 934 55.03 26.65 -16.47
C PHE A 934 55.50 27.86 -17.31
N THR A 935 56.69 28.39 -17.01
CA THR A 935 57.25 29.55 -17.72
C THR A 935 58.69 29.32 -18.23
N ILE A 936 59.05 29.94 -19.35
CA ILE A 936 60.42 30.01 -19.88
C ILE A 936 60.97 31.45 -19.74
N SER A 937 62.13 31.65 -19.09
CA SER A 937 62.77 32.98 -18.95
C SER A 937 64.28 32.92 -18.68
N GLN A 938 65.07 33.86 -19.21
CA GLN A 938 66.55 33.91 -19.09
C GLN A 938 67.08 34.19 -17.67
N ASN A 939 66.26 34.72 -16.75
CA ASN A 939 66.69 35.10 -15.39
C ASN A 939 66.45 34.01 -14.33
N ASN A 940 66.77 32.75 -14.62
CA ASN A 940 66.48 31.64 -13.70
C ASN A 940 67.49 31.43 -12.56
N ALA A 941 68.47 32.33 -12.37
CA ALA A 941 69.33 32.37 -11.20
C ALA A 941 68.78 33.26 -10.07
N ARG A 942 67.51 33.09 -9.70
CA ARG A 942 67.02 33.46 -8.36
C ARG A 942 65.73 32.73 -8.06
N GLN A 943 65.79 31.83 -7.08
CA GLN A 943 64.61 31.15 -6.54
C GLN A 943 63.51 32.17 -6.23
N THR A 944 62.41 32.10 -6.96
CA THR A 944 61.12 32.62 -6.51
C THR A 944 60.09 31.52 -6.72
N ARG A 945 59.51 31.07 -5.60
CA ARG A 945 58.38 30.13 -5.59
C ARG A 945 57.20 30.75 -6.36
N PRO A 946 56.49 30.01 -7.22
CA PRO A 946 55.27 30.49 -7.84
C PRO A 946 54.24 30.85 -6.76
N GLN A 947 53.71 32.07 -6.82
CA GLN A 947 52.51 32.43 -6.08
C GLN A 947 51.34 31.62 -6.63
N VAL A 948 50.95 30.59 -5.90
CA VAL A 948 49.58 30.11 -5.96
C VAL A 948 48.70 31.22 -5.42
N GLN A 949 47.74 31.66 -6.21
CA GLN A 949 46.59 32.44 -5.75
C GLN A 949 45.87 31.59 -4.70
N LYS A 950 46.31 31.71 -3.43
CA LYS A 950 45.73 31.00 -2.31
C LYS A 950 44.37 31.63 -2.04
N THR A 951 43.30 30.91 -2.37
CA THR A 951 42.07 31.04 -1.59
C THR A 951 42.47 30.78 -0.13
N ALA A 952 42.44 31.83 0.69
CA ALA A 952 42.90 31.77 2.06
C ALA A 952 41.86 30.98 2.88
N VAL A 953 42.08 29.68 3.02
CA VAL A 953 41.32 28.78 3.89
C VAL A 953 42.20 28.40 5.08
N ALA A 954 41.62 28.19 6.26
CA ALA A 954 42.37 27.68 7.40
C ALA A 954 42.91 26.26 7.11
N ARG A 955 44.12 25.94 7.60
CA ARG A 955 44.81 24.67 7.32
C ARG A 955 45.53 24.19 8.57
N ILE A 956 45.72 22.88 8.66
CA ILE A 956 46.53 22.22 9.68
C ILE A 956 47.60 21.36 9.01
N TYR A 957 48.87 21.56 9.35
CA TYR A 957 50.00 20.87 8.70
C TYR A 957 51.27 20.80 9.58
N PRO A 958 52.03 19.68 9.54
CA PRO A 958 51.69 18.42 8.88
C PRO A 958 50.48 17.74 9.52
N ASN A 959 49.74 16.99 8.70
CA ASN A 959 48.63 16.14 9.09
C ASN A 959 48.68 14.88 8.22
N PRO A 960 49.09 13.71 8.72
CA PRO A 960 49.16 13.36 10.15
C PRO A 960 50.24 14.10 10.98
N VAL A 961 49.97 14.27 12.27
CA VAL A 961 50.80 14.98 13.25
C VAL A 961 51.81 14.00 13.85
N THR A 962 53.06 14.05 13.39
CA THR A 962 54.11 13.10 13.81
C THR A 962 54.93 13.59 15.02
N ALA A 963 55.15 14.90 15.16
CA ALA A 963 55.85 15.52 16.30
C ALA A 963 55.24 16.86 16.73
N ALA A 964 54.86 17.71 15.76
CA ALA A 964 54.09 18.92 15.98
C ALA A 964 53.37 19.29 14.68
N THR A 965 52.26 20.02 14.81
CA THR A 965 51.50 20.57 13.68
C THR A 965 51.26 22.06 13.87
N VAL A 966 51.02 22.77 12.79
CA VAL A 966 50.70 24.19 12.77
C VAL A 966 49.30 24.36 12.23
N ILE A 967 48.47 25.05 13.01
CA ILE A 967 47.16 25.52 12.60
C ILE A 967 47.33 26.96 12.10
N GLU A 968 47.06 27.19 10.82
CA GLU A 968 47.11 28.50 10.19
C GLU A 968 45.70 28.92 9.76
N ALA A 969 45.32 30.18 10.02
CA ALA A 969 44.06 30.75 9.55
C ALA A 969 44.29 32.09 8.81
N PRO A 970 43.36 32.51 7.93
CA PRO A 970 43.47 33.78 7.19
C PRO A 970 43.47 35.02 8.10
N ALA A 971 42.76 34.93 9.23
CA ALA A 971 42.63 35.95 10.26
C ALA A 971 43.29 35.54 11.57
N VAL A 972 43.42 36.48 12.51
CA VAL A 972 44.03 36.23 13.83
C VAL A 972 43.21 35.18 14.57
N ILE A 973 43.84 34.07 14.94
CA ILE A 973 43.21 33.01 15.71
C ILE A 973 43.09 33.48 17.14
N ARG A 974 41.87 33.46 17.69
CA ARG A 974 41.55 33.85 19.06
C ARG A 974 41.49 32.64 19.99
N LYS A 975 41.01 31.51 19.47
CA LYS A 975 40.80 30.27 20.23
C LYS A 975 40.90 29.05 19.31
N VAL A 976 41.41 27.93 19.83
CA VAL A 976 41.40 26.61 19.17
C VAL A 976 40.89 25.56 20.15
N GLU A 977 40.00 24.68 19.69
CA GLU A 977 39.46 23.54 20.45
C GLU A 977 39.61 22.25 19.63
N LEU A 978 40.06 21.16 20.26
CA LEU A 978 40.19 19.84 19.63
C LEU A 978 39.29 18.85 20.36
N PHE A 979 38.47 18.13 19.60
CA PHE A 979 37.57 17.10 20.09
C PHE A 979 38.00 15.76 19.54
N ASP A 980 38.11 14.75 20.40
CA ASP A 980 38.31 13.37 19.98
C ASP A 980 37.10 12.93 19.13
N SER A 981 37.34 12.42 17.91
CA SER A 981 36.26 12.20 16.94
C SER A 981 35.44 10.96 17.25
N ALA A 982 35.94 10.02 18.05
CA ALA A 982 35.23 8.80 18.41
C ALA A 982 34.32 9.02 19.63
N SER A 983 34.80 9.77 20.63
CA SER A 983 34.08 10.01 21.88
C SER A 983 33.36 11.36 21.97
N GLY A 984 33.69 12.31 21.07
CA GLY A 984 33.17 13.68 21.08
C GLY A 984 33.67 14.55 22.23
N LYS A 985 34.55 14.04 23.11
CA LYS A 985 35.08 14.78 24.28
C LYS A 985 36.14 15.79 23.87
N LEU A 986 36.16 16.93 24.55
CA LEU A 986 37.16 17.98 24.35
C LEU A 986 38.54 17.51 24.84
N ALA A 987 39.48 17.32 23.92
CA ALA A 987 40.83 16.84 24.19
C ALA A 987 41.81 17.97 24.50
N LEU A 988 41.65 19.16 23.87
CA LEU A 988 42.51 20.30 24.12
C LEU A 988 41.82 21.63 23.81
N LYS A 989 42.09 22.66 24.61
CA LYS A 989 41.63 24.04 24.39
C LYS A 989 42.75 25.05 24.58
N MET A 990 42.90 25.95 23.62
CA MET A 990 43.87 27.05 23.64
C MET A 990 43.13 28.38 23.45
N ASN A 991 43.25 29.30 24.41
CA ASN A 991 42.54 30.59 24.43
C ASN A 991 43.51 31.78 24.37
N GLN A 992 42.98 32.99 24.18
CA GLN A 992 43.71 34.27 24.15
C GLN A 992 44.86 34.32 23.11
N LEU A 993 44.66 33.61 22.00
CA LEU A 993 45.62 33.61 20.90
C LEU A 993 45.50 34.95 20.14
N LYS A 994 46.65 35.50 19.70
CA LYS A 994 46.72 36.76 18.93
C LYS A 994 47.64 36.63 17.71
N GLN A 995 47.67 35.43 17.13
CA GLN A 995 48.54 35.07 16.02
C GLN A 995 47.75 34.32 14.95
N LYS A 996 48.14 34.46 13.68
CA LYS A 996 47.49 33.75 12.55
C LYS A 996 47.92 32.28 12.44
N ARG A 997 48.96 31.89 13.20
CA ARG A 997 49.51 30.54 13.24
C ARG A 997 49.70 30.10 14.68
N VAL A 998 49.29 28.87 14.99
CA VAL A 998 49.37 28.29 16.34
C VAL A 998 50.02 26.92 16.21
N ARG A 999 51.12 26.70 16.93
CA ARG A 999 51.82 25.42 16.94
C ARG A 999 51.26 24.52 18.04
N LEU A 1000 51.00 23.27 17.68
CA LEU A 1000 50.50 22.22 18.55
C LEU A 1000 51.51 21.06 18.56
N ALA A 1001 52.08 20.74 19.71
CA ALA A 1001 53.02 19.64 19.85
C ALA A 1001 52.30 18.32 20.16
N LYS A 1002 52.73 17.21 19.53
CA LYS A 1002 52.11 15.88 19.62
C LYS A 1002 51.99 15.37 21.05
N HIS A 1003 53.00 15.59 21.91
CA HIS A 1003 53.01 15.09 23.29
C HIS A 1003 51.83 15.57 24.17
N ARG A 1004 51.00 16.50 23.67
CA ARG A 1004 49.80 16.98 24.36
C ARG A 1004 48.51 16.24 23.96
N LEU A 1005 48.57 15.28 23.03
CA LEU A 1005 47.41 14.57 22.50
C LEU A 1005 47.73 13.08 22.23
N PRO A 1006 46.88 12.14 22.66
CA PRO A 1006 46.98 10.73 22.26
C PRO A 1006 46.88 10.54 20.73
N ALA A 1007 47.38 9.42 20.23
CA ALA A 1007 47.18 9.01 18.84
C ALA A 1007 45.67 8.83 18.55
N GLY A 1008 45.18 9.38 17.45
CA GLY A 1008 43.74 9.38 17.12
C GLY A 1008 43.31 10.47 16.14
N ASN A 1009 42.03 10.42 15.76
CA ASN A 1009 41.40 11.42 14.88
C ASN A 1009 40.71 12.51 15.71
N TYR A 1010 41.00 13.78 15.44
CA TYR A 1010 40.43 14.92 16.14
C TYR A 1010 39.70 15.87 15.19
N LEU A 1011 38.53 16.36 15.62
CA LEU A 1011 37.86 17.52 15.04
C LEU A 1011 38.43 18.78 15.69
N VAL A 1012 39.00 19.66 14.88
CA VAL A 1012 39.63 20.91 15.32
C VAL A 1012 38.74 22.10 14.95
N LYS A 1013 38.27 22.85 15.94
CA LYS A 1013 37.56 24.12 15.75
C LYS A 1013 38.52 25.28 15.95
N VAL A 1014 38.70 26.10 14.93
CA VAL A 1014 39.59 27.26 14.92
C VAL A 1014 38.75 28.53 14.86
N TYR A 1015 38.76 29.30 15.93
CA TYR A 1015 37.97 30.52 16.07
C TYR A 1015 38.83 31.72 15.69
N ALA A 1016 38.60 32.28 14.50
CA ALA A 1016 39.26 33.48 14.01
C ALA A 1016 38.21 34.57 13.71
N ASP A 1017 38.17 35.11 12.48
CA ASP A 1017 37.09 35.97 11.97
C ASP A 1017 35.75 35.22 11.87
N LYS A 1018 35.83 33.92 11.57
CA LYS A 1018 34.75 32.93 11.69
C LYS A 1018 35.30 31.64 12.29
N VAL A 1019 34.42 30.65 12.52
CA VAL A 1019 34.84 29.34 13.01
C VAL A 1019 35.14 28.43 11.82
N TYR A 1020 36.37 27.92 11.76
CA TYR A 1020 36.79 26.92 10.78
C TYR A 1020 36.82 25.54 11.44
N HIS A 1021 36.35 24.53 10.72
CA HIS A 1021 36.37 23.15 11.15
C HIS A 1021 37.41 22.38 10.32
N LEU A 1022 38.42 21.84 10.98
CA LEU A 1022 39.51 21.07 10.38
C LEU A 1022 39.55 19.68 11.01
N LYS A 1023 40.21 18.72 10.36
CA LYS A 1023 40.51 17.39 10.93
C LYS A 1023 42.00 17.29 11.20
N ALA A 1024 42.39 16.75 12.35
CA ALA A 1024 43.76 16.37 12.67
C ALA A 1024 43.83 14.86 12.90
N VAL A 1025 44.81 14.20 12.33
CA VAL A 1025 45.17 12.81 12.61
C VAL A 1025 46.47 12.86 13.38
N VAL A 1026 46.49 12.42 14.63
CA VAL A 1026 47.72 12.30 15.42
C VAL A 1026 48.14 10.84 15.34
N GLU A 1027 49.32 10.58 14.77
CA GLU A 1027 49.95 9.25 14.77
C GLU A 1027 50.57 8.95 16.12
#